data_AF-A0A8C3Q5M0-F1
#
_entry.id   AF-A0A8C3Q5M0-F1
#
_cell.length_a   1.000
_cell.length_b   1.000
_cell.length_c   1.000
_cell.angle_alpha   90.00
_cell.angle_beta   90.00
_cell.angle_gamma   90.00
#
_symmetry.space_group_name_H-M   'P 1'
#
loop_
_entity.id
_entity.type
_entity.pdbx_description
1 polymer ?
#
loop_
_entity_poly.entity_id
_entity_poly.type
_entity_poly.pdbx_seq_one_letter_code
_entity_poly.pdbx_strand_id
1 'polypeptide(L)'
;MEVYDRVQKVVAPKRERLQEAEAILDYIDLVGDVLLSSGTVAYLGAFTVDYRLQCQKQWQDLCIEKNIPCSSDFSLSNTLGDPVKIRAWQIAGLPVDSFSIDNGVIVSNSRRWALMIDPQRQANKWIKNMEKTNKLSVIKLSDTHYVRTLETALQLGTPVLLENIGEELDAFLEPILLKQTFKQHGVEYMKLGENIIEYSRDFRFYMTTHLRNPHYYPEVAVKVCLLNFMITPLGLQDQLLGIVAAKEKPELEEKKNQLILESAANKKQLKELEDKILEVLSHSEGNILEDETAINILSSSKELSAEISEKQQIASVTEKEIDSTRMGYKPVAVHSAVVFFCISDLANIEPMYQYSLIWFINLYVQSIAKSVKSGRLQERIKNITDHFTVSIYNNVCRSLFEKDKLLFSFLLTVGIMKGKGQIDDAVWRFLLTGGVALDNPHPNPAPDWLSNKSWAELVRASCLTNLQGLMEHVRDNSSKWKPIYDSVRPHEEAFPDDWNSLTGLDRMVILRCLRPDKIVPAVQIFIMENMGRTFIEPPTFDLGRSYSDSNCCAPLIFILSPGADPMAGLLKFADDVSMGSSSVQTVSLGQGQGPIAEKMIYQAITDGTWVVLQNCHLATSWMPALEKICEEVIVPENTNDKFRLWLTSYPSEKFPVSILQNGIKMTNEPPKGVRVNLLRSYLNDPISDPVFFKSCQKPKLWQKLLFGLCFFHAVVQERRNFGPLGWNIPYEFNESDLRISMQQIQMFLNEYEEIPFEALTYLTGECNYGGRVTDDKDRRLLLSLLSTVYNKDIEQEKYMLSAGGDYYIPPHGPYEYIRSLPITTHPEVFGLHENADITKDNQETNQLFHAVLLTLPREAGGAGKSPQEVVEDLAQDILSKLPSSFDMEEVMKAYPVLYEESMNTVLRQELIRFNRYGPVFCV
;
A
#
# COMPACT_ATOMS: atom_id res chain seq x y z
N MET A 1 9.39 40.08 63.61
CA MET A 1 8.05 39.51 63.32
C MET A 1 7.62 39.77 61.88
N GLU A 2 7.64 41.00 61.36
CA GLU A 2 7.26 41.28 59.95
C GLU A 2 8.08 40.53 58.89
N VAL A 3 9.40 40.40 59.09
CA VAL A 3 10.26 39.64 58.15
C VAL A 3 9.94 38.14 58.19
N TYR A 4 9.65 37.62 59.39
CA TYR A 4 9.22 36.22 59.57
C TYR A 4 7.87 35.95 58.90
N ASP A 5 6.91 36.87 59.05
CA ASP A 5 5.59 36.78 58.42
C ASP A 5 5.66 36.91 56.88
N ARG A 6 6.58 37.74 56.36
CA ARG A 6 6.89 37.81 54.91
C ARG A 6 7.49 36.51 54.38
N VAL A 7 8.47 35.94 55.08
CA VAL A 7 9.10 34.66 54.69
C VAL A 7 8.08 33.51 54.77
N GLN A 8 7.25 33.46 55.83
CA GLN A 8 6.16 32.47 55.95
C GLN A 8 5.15 32.59 54.81
N LYS A 9 4.74 33.81 54.42
CA LYS A 9 3.83 34.03 53.27
C LYS A 9 4.45 33.68 51.92
N VAL A 10 5.78 33.60 51.82
CA VAL A 10 6.49 33.16 50.60
C VAL A 10 6.63 31.63 50.58
N VAL A 11 6.92 31.00 51.72
CA VAL A 11 7.24 29.56 51.81
C VAL A 11 6.00 28.67 52.04
N ALA A 12 4.98 29.13 52.79
CA ALA A 12 3.83 28.31 53.18
C ALA A 12 2.99 27.78 52.00
N PRO A 13 2.63 28.57 50.97
CA PRO A 13 1.87 28.06 49.82
C PRO A 13 2.67 27.01 49.01
N LYS A 14 4.00 27.12 49.05
CA LYS A 14 4.90 26.19 48.36
C LYS A 14 5.06 24.89 49.15
N ARG A 15 5.02 24.96 50.49
CA ARG A 15 4.95 23.80 51.37
C ARG A 15 3.64 23.04 51.19
N GLU A 16 2.51 23.73 51.06
CA GLU A 16 1.22 23.10 50.73
C GLU A 16 1.26 22.44 49.34
N ARG A 17 1.80 23.11 48.31
CA ARG A 17 2.00 22.49 46.99
C ARG A 17 2.97 21.30 47.00
N LEU A 18 4.04 21.35 47.80
CA LEU A 18 4.97 20.24 47.96
C LEU A 18 4.34 19.07 48.72
N GLN A 19 3.47 19.35 49.70
CA GLN A 19 2.68 18.35 50.43
C GLN A 19 1.58 17.74 49.56
N GLU A 20 0.93 18.54 48.70
CA GLU A 20 0.01 18.05 47.67
C GLU A 20 0.77 17.24 46.61
N ALA A 21 1.98 17.65 46.21
CA ALA A 21 2.82 16.88 45.30
C ALA A 21 3.33 15.59 45.94
N GLU A 22 3.70 15.58 47.22
CA GLU A 22 4.01 14.37 48.01
C GLU A 22 2.78 13.45 48.13
N ALA A 23 1.57 14.01 48.18
CA ALA A 23 0.33 13.23 48.19
C ALA A 23 -0.08 12.71 46.79
N ILE A 24 0.44 13.30 45.70
CA ILE A 24 0.24 12.86 44.31
C ILE A 24 1.35 11.88 43.87
N LEU A 25 2.55 11.99 44.44
CA LEU A 25 3.61 10.99 44.33
C LEU A 25 3.31 9.81 45.25
N ASP A 26 2.37 8.94 44.84
CA ASP A 26 2.24 7.62 45.43
C ASP A 26 3.51 6.80 45.11
N TYR A 27 4.56 6.99 45.92
CA TYR A 27 5.80 6.20 45.88
C TYR A 27 5.55 4.69 46.03
N ILE A 28 4.34 4.31 46.47
CA ILE A 28 3.87 2.95 46.58
C ILE A 28 3.85 2.28 45.19
N ASP A 29 3.26 2.93 44.19
CA ASP A 29 3.00 2.36 42.86
C ASP A 29 4.18 2.47 41.88
N LEU A 30 5.21 3.23 42.26
CA LEU A 30 6.39 3.48 41.44
C LEU A 30 7.14 2.19 41.06
N VAL A 31 7.14 1.18 41.94
CA VAL A 31 7.87 -0.08 41.69
C VAL A 31 7.29 -0.81 40.48
N GLY A 32 5.97 -0.95 40.40
CA GLY A 32 5.29 -1.54 39.27
C GLY A 32 5.42 -0.69 38.02
N ASP A 33 5.25 0.63 38.13
CA ASP A 33 5.32 1.53 36.97
C ASP A 33 6.72 1.58 36.34
N VAL A 34 7.78 1.55 37.15
CA VAL A 34 9.17 1.46 36.66
C VAL A 34 9.44 0.09 36.04
N LEU A 35 8.88 -0.99 36.58
CA LEU A 35 9.00 -2.33 36.01
C LEU A 35 8.35 -2.39 34.61
N LEU A 36 7.11 -1.92 34.49
CA LEU A 36 6.38 -1.83 33.22
C LEU A 36 7.09 -0.91 32.21
N SER A 37 7.61 0.23 32.68
CA SER A 37 8.38 1.16 31.86
C SER A 37 9.68 0.53 31.34
N SER A 38 10.41 -0.15 32.21
CA SER A 38 11.66 -0.85 31.85
C SER A 38 11.40 -1.95 30.84
N GLY A 39 10.34 -2.74 31.04
CA GLY A 39 9.89 -3.76 30.09
C GLY A 39 9.52 -3.17 28.72
N THR A 40 8.81 -2.04 28.73
CA THR A 40 8.40 -1.34 27.51
C THR A 40 9.62 -0.84 26.71
N VAL A 41 10.57 -0.18 27.37
CA VAL A 41 11.81 0.34 26.77
C VAL A 41 12.70 -0.80 26.24
N ALA A 42 12.75 -1.93 26.94
CA ALA A 42 13.63 -3.05 26.59
C ALA A 42 13.10 -3.92 25.44
N TYR A 43 11.78 -4.21 25.43
CA TYR A 43 11.21 -5.26 24.60
C TYR A 43 10.15 -4.77 23.61
N LEU A 44 9.38 -3.73 23.96
CA LEU A 44 8.19 -3.38 23.18
C LEU A 44 8.47 -2.44 22.00
N GLY A 45 9.70 -1.89 21.89
CA GLY A 45 10.07 -0.90 20.87
C GLY A 45 9.79 -1.31 19.42
N ALA A 46 9.98 -2.58 19.05
CA ALA A 46 9.78 -3.02 17.66
C ALA A 46 8.30 -3.24 17.27
N PHE A 47 7.37 -3.27 18.24
CA PHE A 47 6.00 -3.72 18.02
C PHE A 47 5.01 -2.59 17.70
N THR A 48 3.85 -2.95 17.16
CA THR A 48 2.74 -2.04 16.84
C THR A 48 2.00 -1.55 18.07
N VAL A 49 1.25 -0.44 17.94
CA VAL A 49 0.49 0.19 19.03
C VAL A 49 -0.37 -0.81 19.79
N ASP A 50 -1.21 -1.59 19.07
CA ASP A 50 -2.19 -2.49 19.68
C ASP A 50 -1.51 -3.62 20.47
N TYR A 51 -0.44 -4.19 19.90
CA TYR A 51 0.33 -5.23 20.58
C TYR A 51 1.03 -4.69 21.82
N ARG A 52 1.60 -3.48 21.77
CA ARG A 52 2.21 -2.85 22.95
C ARG A 52 1.19 -2.66 24.07
N LEU A 53 0.00 -2.11 23.74
CA LEU A 53 -1.07 -1.90 24.71
C LEU A 53 -1.56 -3.22 25.30
N GLN A 54 -1.71 -4.26 24.48
CA GLN A 54 -2.11 -5.59 24.95
C GLN A 54 -1.08 -6.17 25.93
N CYS A 55 0.22 -6.12 25.59
CA CYS A 55 1.29 -6.59 26.47
C CYS A 55 1.36 -5.76 27.77
N GLN A 56 1.30 -4.43 27.67
CA GLN A 56 1.31 -3.55 28.85
C GLN A 56 0.16 -3.86 29.78
N LYS A 57 -1.06 -4.06 29.25
CA LYS A 57 -2.22 -4.45 30.03
C LYS A 57 -2.05 -5.82 30.70
N GLN A 58 -1.58 -6.83 29.95
CA GLN A 58 -1.30 -8.15 30.51
C GLN A 58 -0.24 -8.10 31.62
N TRP A 59 0.81 -7.29 31.44
CA TRP A 59 1.85 -7.12 32.44
C TRP A 59 1.34 -6.38 33.67
N GLN A 60 0.44 -5.40 33.49
CA GLN A 60 -0.22 -4.70 34.59
C GLN A 60 -1.13 -5.66 35.38
N ASP A 61 -1.96 -6.46 34.69
CA ASP A 61 -2.81 -7.48 35.31
C ASP A 61 -1.98 -8.49 36.13
N LEU A 62 -0.80 -8.89 35.62
CA LEU A 62 0.17 -9.73 36.33
C LEU A 62 0.78 -9.03 37.55
N CYS A 63 1.09 -7.73 37.46
CA CYS A 63 1.58 -6.98 38.62
C CYS A 63 0.53 -6.98 39.74
N ILE A 64 -0.74 -6.75 39.39
CA ILE A 64 -1.87 -6.80 40.32
C ILE A 64 -2.02 -8.20 40.92
N GLU A 65 -1.98 -9.28 40.12
CA GLU A 65 -2.04 -10.66 40.61
C GLU A 65 -0.90 -10.98 41.59
N LYS A 66 0.30 -10.47 41.32
CA LYS A 66 1.50 -10.68 42.16
C LYS A 66 1.60 -9.71 43.33
N ASN A 67 0.60 -8.85 43.56
CA ASN A 67 0.60 -7.81 44.59
C ASN A 67 1.81 -6.85 44.48
N ILE A 68 2.24 -6.56 43.26
CA ILE A 68 3.20 -5.48 42.98
C ILE A 68 2.37 -4.21 42.78
N PRO A 69 2.54 -3.18 43.63
CA PRO A 69 1.78 -1.95 43.47
C PRO A 69 2.15 -1.25 42.16
N CYS A 70 1.14 -0.83 41.41
CA CYS A 70 1.26 -0.16 40.12
C CYS A 70 0.06 0.75 39.91
N SER A 71 0.25 1.82 39.16
CA SER A 71 -0.83 2.76 38.84
C SER A 71 -1.98 2.04 38.12
N SER A 72 -3.22 2.48 38.38
CA SER A 72 -4.41 1.92 37.71
C SER A 72 -4.40 2.15 36.19
N ASP A 73 -3.80 3.26 35.74
CA ASP A 73 -3.58 3.58 34.34
C ASP A 73 -2.09 3.84 34.09
N PHE A 74 -1.37 2.81 33.64
CA PHE A 74 0.05 2.90 33.31
C PHE A 74 0.30 3.78 32.07
N SER A 75 1.28 4.69 32.14
CA SER A 75 1.72 5.52 31.02
C SER A 75 3.22 5.76 31.04
N LEU A 76 3.93 5.31 30.00
CA LEU A 76 5.39 5.47 29.87
C LEU A 76 5.81 6.94 29.89
N SER A 77 5.05 7.81 29.23
CA SER A 77 5.33 9.26 29.20
C SER A 77 5.21 9.92 30.57
N ASN A 78 4.34 9.43 31.45
CA ASN A 78 4.19 9.97 32.79
C ASN A 78 5.31 9.49 33.72
N THR A 79 5.76 8.24 33.56
CA THR A 79 6.81 7.66 34.41
C THR A 79 8.22 8.10 34.02
N LEU A 80 8.56 8.10 32.73
CA LEU A 80 9.93 8.38 32.24
C LEU A 80 10.04 9.62 31.33
N GLY A 81 8.92 10.26 30.99
CA GLY A 81 8.91 11.44 30.12
C GLY A 81 9.09 12.75 30.89
N ASP A 82 9.91 13.66 30.35
CA ASP A 82 9.93 15.05 30.81
C ASP A 82 8.97 15.88 29.94
N PRO A 83 7.89 16.47 30.49
CA PRO A 83 6.93 17.26 29.74
C PRO A 83 7.56 18.40 28.93
N VAL A 84 8.66 19.01 29.42
CA VAL A 84 9.35 20.09 28.71
C VAL A 84 10.09 19.54 27.49
N LYS A 85 10.77 18.38 27.62
CA LYS A 85 11.45 17.72 26.49
C LYS A 85 10.45 17.21 25.45
N ILE A 86 9.35 16.59 25.88
CA ILE A 86 8.30 16.12 24.97
C ILE A 86 7.74 17.28 24.14
N ARG A 87 7.50 18.44 24.77
CA ARG A 87 7.07 19.65 24.04
C ARG A 87 8.12 20.13 23.04
N ALA A 88 9.40 20.13 23.41
CA ALA A 88 10.48 20.45 22.48
C ALA A 88 10.55 19.47 21.30
N TRP A 89 10.33 18.17 21.54
CA TRP A 89 10.26 17.17 20.48
C TRP A 89 9.10 17.39 19.53
N GLN A 90 7.92 17.74 20.06
CA GLN A 90 6.74 18.08 19.24
C GLN A 90 7.02 19.29 18.34
N ILE A 91 7.66 20.33 18.86
CA ILE A 91 8.09 21.50 18.08
C ILE A 91 9.11 21.10 17.00
N ALA A 92 10.00 20.15 17.29
CA ALA A 92 10.94 19.59 16.32
C ALA A 92 10.26 18.66 15.27
N GLY A 93 8.96 18.38 15.40
CA GLY A 93 8.17 17.61 14.44
C GLY A 93 7.86 16.18 14.86
N LEU A 94 8.04 15.81 16.13
CA LEU A 94 7.51 14.55 16.65
C LEU A 94 5.97 14.63 16.71
N PRO A 95 5.24 13.64 16.18
CA PRO A 95 3.78 13.61 16.31
C PRO A 95 3.32 13.59 17.78
N VAL A 96 2.13 14.11 18.04
CA VAL A 96 1.57 14.26 19.39
C VAL A 96 0.88 13.00 19.94
N ASP A 97 0.79 11.93 19.14
CA ASP A 97 0.19 10.68 19.59
C ASP A 97 1.07 9.95 20.62
N SER A 98 0.42 9.17 21.49
CA SER A 98 1.09 8.47 22.59
C SER A 98 2.20 7.54 22.10
N PHE A 99 1.99 6.84 20.97
CA PHE A 99 2.99 5.93 20.42
C PHE A 99 4.25 6.65 19.95
N SER A 100 4.11 7.78 19.24
CA SER A 100 5.25 8.61 18.85
C SER A 100 5.98 9.22 20.05
N ILE A 101 5.23 9.66 21.08
CA ILE A 101 5.82 10.18 22.33
C ILE A 101 6.60 9.07 23.05
N ASP A 102 6.02 7.88 23.18
CA ASP A 102 6.66 6.71 23.79
C ASP A 102 7.94 6.36 23.05
N ASN A 103 7.92 6.36 21.72
CA ASN A 103 9.12 6.17 20.92
C ASN A 103 10.19 7.22 21.22
N GLY A 104 9.82 8.50 21.34
CA GLY A 104 10.73 9.57 21.75
C GLY A 104 11.33 9.36 23.14
N VAL A 105 10.52 8.90 24.10
CA VAL A 105 10.96 8.53 25.45
C VAL A 105 11.93 7.35 25.41
N ILE A 106 11.68 6.32 24.59
CA ILE A 106 12.58 5.18 24.42
C ILE A 106 13.91 5.63 23.79
N VAL A 107 13.89 6.48 22.76
CA VAL A 107 15.12 7.03 22.16
C VAL A 107 15.96 7.78 23.20
N SER A 108 15.32 8.58 24.06
CA SER A 108 16.02 9.38 25.07
C SER A 108 16.54 8.56 26.25
N ASN A 109 15.89 7.44 26.61
CA ASN A 109 16.21 6.67 27.82
C ASN A 109 16.88 5.31 27.55
N SER A 110 16.92 4.85 26.29
CA SER A 110 17.54 3.58 25.92
C SER A 110 19.06 3.62 26.10
N ARG A 111 19.61 2.54 26.67
CA ARG A 111 21.06 2.34 26.75
C ARG A 111 21.67 1.97 25.40
N ARG A 112 20.93 1.25 24.56
CA ARG A 112 21.32 0.84 23.21
C ARG A 112 20.91 1.92 22.21
N TRP A 113 21.69 2.09 21.15
CA TRP A 113 21.35 3.06 20.10
C TRP A 113 20.07 2.66 19.37
N ALA A 114 19.22 3.64 19.09
CA ALA A 114 17.93 3.45 18.45
C ALA A 114 18.10 3.23 16.94
N LEU A 115 17.62 2.09 16.44
CA LEU A 115 17.40 1.84 15.02
C LEU A 115 15.90 2.00 14.74
N MET A 116 15.56 3.08 14.06
CA MET A 116 14.19 3.50 13.81
C MET A 116 13.73 3.00 12.43
N ILE A 117 12.72 2.14 12.42
CA ILE A 117 12.02 1.66 11.23
C ILE A 117 11.05 2.76 10.80
N ASP A 118 11.46 3.57 9.82
CA ASP A 118 10.84 4.84 9.47
C ASP A 118 10.62 4.97 7.94
N PRO A 119 9.70 4.19 7.36
CA PRO A 119 9.42 4.21 5.93
C PRO A 119 8.87 5.56 5.44
N GLN A 120 8.30 6.39 6.31
CA GLN A 120 7.77 7.71 5.98
C GLN A 120 8.74 8.88 6.28
N ARG A 121 9.96 8.61 6.77
CA ARG A 121 10.99 9.61 7.13
C ARG A 121 10.55 10.60 8.22
N GLN A 122 9.61 10.22 9.08
CA GLN A 122 9.12 11.04 10.18
C GLN A 122 10.18 11.19 11.27
N ALA A 123 10.77 10.08 11.72
CA ALA A 123 11.84 10.06 12.71
C ALA A 123 13.08 10.78 12.18
N ASN A 124 13.41 10.56 10.91
CA ASN A 124 14.51 11.22 10.22
C ASN A 124 14.39 12.76 10.29
N LYS A 125 13.21 13.29 9.94
CA LYS A 125 12.93 14.73 10.00
C LYS A 125 12.97 15.26 11.44
N TRP A 126 12.41 14.51 12.38
CA TRP A 126 12.41 14.88 13.80
C TRP A 126 13.84 14.99 14.36
N ILE A 127 14.70 13.99 14.16
CA ILE A 127 16.09 14.01 14.63
C ILE A 127 16.89 15.15 14.00
N LYS A 128 16.75 15.38 12.69
CA LYS A 128 17.41 16.50 11.99
C LYS A 128 17.04 17.86 12.57
N ASN A 129 15.77 18.06 12.92
CA ASN A 129 15.31 19.30 13.51
C ASN A 129 15.73 19.43 14.98
N MET A 130 15.65 18.35 15.75
CA MET A 130 16.00 18.31 17.17
C MET A 130 17.49 18.59 17.39
N GLU A 131 18.37 17.99 16.59
CA GLU A 131 19.83 18.07 16.72
C GLU A 131 20.44 19.22 15.88
N LYS A 132 19.61 20.09 15.31
CA LYS A 132 20.06 21.17 14.40
C LYS A 132 21.07 22.11 15.07
N THR A 133 20.87 22.45 16.34
CA THR A 133 21.79 23.30 17.12
C THR A 133 23.09 22.59 17.47
N ASN A 134 23.06 21.25 17.55
CA ASN A 134 24.18 20.41 17.96
C ASN A 134 25.08 19.99 16.78
N LYS A 135 24.85 20.54 15.57
CA LYS A 135 25.60 20.25 14.34
C LYS A 135 25.58 18.76 13.97
N LEU A 136 24.38 18.18 13.86
CA LEU A 136 24.17 16.81 13.41
C LEU A 136 24.92 16.50 12.11
N SER A 137 25.74 15.45 12.14
CA SER A 137 26.36 14.88 10.94
C SER A 137 25.45 13.79 10.37
N VAL A 138 25.01 13.96 9.13
CA VAL A 138 24.19 12.95 8.42
C VAL A 138 25.10 12.15 7.51
N ILE A 139 25.04 10.82 7.61
CA ILE A 139 25.87 9.89 6.84
C ILE A 139 25.03 8.74 6.28
N LYS A 140 25.50 8.14 5.18
CA LYS A 140 25.00 6.87 4.64
C LYS A 140 26.15 5.87 4.52
N LEU A 141 25.83 4.57 4.55
CA LEU A 141 26.83 3.50 4.33
C LEU A 141 27.42 3.55 2.91
N SER A 142 26.72 4.18 1.97
CA SER A 142 27.16 4.41 0.59
C SER A 142 28.19 5.53 0.42
N ASP A 143 28.49 6.28 1.48
CA ASP A 143 29.39 7.44 1.40
C ASP A 143 30.85 6.99 1.57
N THR A 144 31.71 7.37 0.64
CA THR A 144 33.14 6.98 0.66
C THR A 144 33.90 7.47 1.91
N HIS A 145 33.40 8.51 2.57
CA HIS A 145 34.06 9.16 3.71
C HIS A 145 33.32 8.99 5.03
N TYR A 146 32.29 8.13 5.11
CA TYR A 146 31.45 8.00 6.30
C TYR A 146 32.27 7.65 7.56
N VAL A 147 33.26 6.76 7.41
CA VAL A 147 34.15 6.32 8.50
C VAL A 147 34.88 7.49 9.15
N ARG A 148 35.46 8.38 8.32
CA ARG A 148 36.23 9.54 8.81
C ARG A 148 35.34 10.55 9.51
N THR A 149 34.13 10.77 8.98
CA THR A 149 33.13 11.64 9.61
C THR A 149 32.74 11.07 10.98
N LEU A 150 32.56 9.76 11.08
CA LEU A 150 32.19 9.07 12.32
C LEU A 150 33.33 9.12 13.37
N GLU A 151 34.57 8.90 12.98
CA GLU A 151 35.76 9.05 13.85
C GLU A 151 35.86 10.48 14.42
N THR A 152 35.69 11.48 13.56
CA THR A 152 35.73 12.90 13.96
C THR A 152 34.59 13.22 14.91
N ALA A 153 33.39 12.70 14.65
CA ALA A 153 32.23 12.94 15.47
C ALA A 153 32.34 12.30 16.87
N LEU A 154 32.94 11.11 16.97
CA LEU A 154 33.20 10.42 18.23
C LEU A 154 34.20 11.20 19.12
N GLN A 155 35.22 11.80 18.51
CA GLN A 155 36.20 12.63 19.22
C GLN A 155 35.59 13.96 19.70
N LEU A 156 34.82 14.63 18.83
CA LEU A 156 34.24 15.94 19.13
C LEU A 156 32.92 15.88 19.92
N GLY A 157 32.32 14.69 20.06
CA GLY A 157 31.01 14.51 20.69
C GLY A 157 29.83 15.01 19.85
N THR A 158 29.99 15.19 18.54
CA THR A 158 28.89 15.65 17.68
C THR A 158 27.93 14.50 17.36
N PRO A 159 26.61 14.74 17.38
CA PRO A 159 25.62 13.71 17.06
C PRO A 159 25.72 13.27 15.59
N VAL A 160 25.44 11.99 15.33
CA VAL A 160 25.46 11.38 13.99
C VAL A 160 24.15 10.67 13.70
N LEU A 161 23.60 10.87 12.51
CA LEU A 161 22.45 10.14 11.96
C LEU A 161 22.90 9.29 10.76
N LEU A 162 22.78 7.97 10.88
CA LEU A 162 22.99 7.02 9.80
C LEU A 162 21.65 6.71 9.10
N GLU A 163 21.56 7.03 7.81
CA GLU A 163 20.34 6.87 7.00
C GLU A 163 20.37 5.62 6.13
N ASN A 164 19.17 5.13 5.78
CA ASN A 164 18.94 4.06 4.81
C ASN A 164 19.67 2.76 5.15
N ILE A 165 19.65 2.36 6.42
CA ILE A 165 20.23 1.08 6.84
C ILE A 165 19.43 -0.07 6.22
N GLY A 166 20.14 -0.98 5.56
CA GLY A 166 19.58 -2.23 5.03
C GLY A 166 19.33 -3.26 6.14
N GLU A 167 19.25 -4.53 5.77
CA GLU A 167 19.13 -5.63 6.73
C GLU A 167 20.49 -6.07 7.30
N GLU A 168 21.57 -5.74 6.59
CA GLU A 168 22.95 -6.00 6.99
C GLU A 168 23.61 -4.72 7.55
N LEU A 169 24.32 -4.88 8.67
CA LEU A 169 25.12 -3.82 9.29
C LEU A 169 26.60 -4.10 9.06
N ASP A 170 27.36 -3.04 8.74
CA ASP A 170 28.82 -3.12 8.62
C ASP A 170 29.43 -3.49 9.99
N ALA A 171 30.27 -4.52 10.02
CA ALA A 171 31.00 -4.96 11.21
C ALA A 171 31.86 -3.84 11.82
N PHE A 172 32.26 -2.85 11.02
CA PHE A 172 32.98 -1.66 11.50
C PHE A 172 32.20 -0.87 12.57
N LEU A 173 30.87 -0.91 12.56
CA LEU A 173 30.02 -0.20 13.53
C LEU A 173 29.92 -0.91 14.88
N GLU A 174 30.32 -2.18 14.97
CA GLU A 174 30.12 -3.02 16.17
C GLU A 174 30.70 -2.43 17.47
N PRO A 175 31.94 -1.88 17.50
CA PRO A 175 32.47 -1.24 18.70
C PRO A 175 31.63 -0.07 19.19
N ILE A 176 31.01 0.68 18.27
CA ILE A 176 30.15 1.83 18.57
C ILE A 176 28.80 1.34 19.10
N LEU A 177 28.22 0.32 18.45
CA LEU A 177 26.92 -0.24 18.82
C LEU A 177 26.94 -0.83 20.23
N LEU A 178 28.01 -1.57 20.55
CA LEU A 178 28.22 -2.19 21.86
C LEU A 178 28.86 -1.25 22.89
N LYS A 179 29.22 -0.01 22.50
CA LYS A 179 29.92 0.97 23.34
C LYS A 179 31.18 0.39 24.00
N GLN A 180 32.02 -0.27 23.20
CA GLN A 180 33.28 -0.89 23.64
C GLN A 180 34.36 0.15 23.92
N THR A 181 34.20 0.88 25.02
CA THR A 181 35.16 1.90 25.49
C THR A 181 36.11 1.34 26.55
N PHE A 182 37.35 1.80 26.56
CA PHE A 182 38.33 1.50 27.59
C PHE A 182 39.01 2.78 28.07
N LYS A 183 39.53 2.79 29.30
CA LYS A 183 40.21 3.96 29.87
C LYS A 183 41.72 3.87 29.72
N GLN A 184 42.35 4.93 29.25
CA GLN A 184 43.81 5.12 29.31
C GLN A 184 44.12 6.49 29.91
N HIS A 185 44.97 6.53 30.92
CA HIS A 185 45.38 7.78 31.60
C HIS A 185 44.20 8.67 32.07
N GLY A 186 43.06 8.07 32.43
CA GLY A 186 41.87 8.79 32.91
C GLY A 186 40.89 9.24 31.82
N VAL A 187 41.27 9.17 30.55
CA VAL A 187 40.42 9.50 29.39
C VAL A 187 39.81 8.21 28.80
N GLU A 188 38.56 8.27 28.35
CA GLU A 188 37.88 7.16 27.68
C GLU A 188 38.25 7.14 26.20
N TYR A 189 38.63 5.96 25.69
CA TYR A 189 38.99 5.71 24.31
C TYR A 189 38.14 4.57 23.75
N MET A 190 37.99 4.53 22.44
CA MET A 190 37.36 3.45 21.69
C MET A 190 38.30 3.00 20.57
N LYS A 191 38.38 1.68 20.33
CA LYS A 191 39.09 1.13 19.18
C LYS A 191 38.12 0.95 18.02
N LEU A 192 38.39 1.61 16.89
CA LEU A 192 37.61 1.53 15.66
C LEU A 192 38.53 1.12 14.51
N GLY A 193 38.36 -0.11 14.03
CA GLY A 193 39.33 -0.73 13.12
C GLY A 193 40.72 -0.79 13.76
N GLU A 194 41.69 -0.15 13.12
CA GLU A 194 43.07 -0.03 13.63
C GLU A 194 43.31 1.25 14.46
N ASN A 195 42.37 2.19 14.45
CA ASN A 195 42.54 3.48 15.11
C ASN A 195 42.03 3.45 16.56
N ILE A 196 42.78 4.09 17.46
CA ILE A 196 42.34 4.38 18.82
C ILE A 196 41.94 5.84 18.87
N ILE A 197 40.67 6.09 19.13
CA ILE A 197 40.11 7.45 19.16
C ILE A 197 39.61 7.78 20.56
N GLU A 198 39.77 9.03 20.96
CA GLU A 198 39.18 9.55 22.19
C GLU A 198 37.66 9.51 22.06
N TYR A 199 36.97 9.06 23.12
CA TYR A 199 35.53 8.91 23.15
C TYR A 199 34.89 10.01 24.00
N SER A 200 34.12 10.89 23.35
CA SER A 200 33.30 11.87 24.05
C SER A 200 31.97 11.27 24.51
N ARG A 201 31.62 11.51 25.78
CA ARG A 201 30.33 11.06 26.37
C ARG A 201 29.11 11.81 25.83
N ASP A 202 29.34 12.97 25.22
CA ASP A 202 28.29 13.78 24.59
C ASP A 202 27.85 13.22 23.23
N PHE A 203 28.64 12.30 22.66
CA PHE A 203 28.32 11.65 21.40
C PHE A 203 26.94 10.96 21.45
N ARG A 204 26.18 11.11 20.36
CA ARG A 204 24.88 10.45 20.15
C ARG A 204 24.83 9.85 18.76
N PHE A 205 24.28 8.64 18.66
CA PHE A 205 24.18 7.91 17.41
C PHE A 205 22.73 7.49 17.15
N TYR A 206 22.22 7.89 15.99
CA TYR A 206 20.87 7.60 15.52
C TYR A 206 20.92 6.82 14.22
N MET A 207 19.99 5.90 14.04
CA MET A 207 19.93 5.02 12.88
C MET A 207 18.50 4.99 12.33
N THR A 208 18.35 5.10 11.01
CA THR A 208 17.04 5.04 10.33
C THR A 208 17.07 4.08 9.16
N THR A 209 15.97 3.36 8.94
CA THR A 209 15.73 2.56 7.73
C THR A 209 14.42 2.96 7.09
N HIS A 210 14.38 2.99 5.76
CA HIS A 210 13.15 3.23 4.99
C HIS A 210 12.40 1.93 4.67
N LEU A 211 12.96 0.77 5.02
CA LEU A 211 12.30 -0.52 4.82
C LEU A 211 11.09 -0.61 5.75
N ARG A 212 9.92 -0.98 5.20
CA ARG A 212 8.67 -1.05 5.97
C ARG A 212 8.68 -2.20 6.99
N ASN A 213 9.26 -3.34 6.62
CA ASN A 213 9.31 -4.54 7.45
C ASN A 213 10.65 -5.29 7.25
N PRO A 214 11.78 -4.71 7.72
CA PRO A 214 13.11 -5.32 7.56
C PRO A 214 13.25 -6.58 8.42
N HIS A 215 13.88 -7.62 7.86
CA HIS A 215 14.20 -8.83 8.58
C HIS A 215 15.62 -8.77 9.18
N TYR A 216 15.72 -8.24 10.39
CA TYR A 216 16.99 -8.20 11.12
C TYR A 216 17.31 -9.53 11.79
N TYR A 217 18.55 -10.00 11.63
CA TYR A 217 19.05 -11.15 12.38
C TYR A 217 19.03 -10.89 13.91
N PRO A 218 18.84 -11.92 14.74
CA PRO A 218 18.81 -11.78 16.20
C PRO A 218 20.04 -11.06 16.78
N GLU A 219 21.21 -11.23 16.15
CA GLU A 219 22.44 -10.55 16.52
C GLU A 219 22.31 -9.02 16.47
N VAL A 220 21.65 -8.49 15.44
CA VAL A 220 21.38 -7.05 15.31
C VAL A 220 20.42 -6.60 16.40
N ALA A 221 19.34 -7.35 16.64
CA ALA A 221 18.33 -7.02 17.65
C ALA A 221 18.86 -7.00 19.10
N VAL A 222 19.96 -7.71 19.38
CA VAL A 222 20.66 -7.64 20.68
C VAL A 222 21.49 -6.35 20.78
N LYS A 223 22.17 -5.97 19.70
CA LYS A 223 23.09 -4.82 19.64
C LYS A 223 22.36 -3.47 19.66
N VAL A 224 21.22 -3.34 18.99
CA VAL A 224 20.47 -2.07 18.86
C VAL A 224 19.13 -2.12 19.57
N CYS A 225 18.55 -0.94 19.84
CA CYS A 225 17.15 -0.83 20.24
C CYS A 225 16.31 -0.65 18.97
N LEU A 226 15.63 -1.72 18.54
CA LEU A 226 14.72 -1.66 17.40
C LEU A 226 13.46 -0.87 17.80
N LEU A 227 13.15 0.14 17.01
CA LEU A 227 12.00 1.02 17.24
C LEU A 227 11.15 1.13 15.99
N ASN A 228 9.89 0.74 16.10
CA ASN A 228 8.91 0.94 15.06
C ASN A 228 8.43 2.40 15.06
N PHE A 229 8.79 3.15 14.02
CA PHE A 229 8.42 4.55 13.80
C PHE A 229 7.44 4.71 12.63
N MET A 230 6.78 3.63 12.19
CA MET A 230 5.72 3.73 11.19
C MET A 230 4.61 4.66 11.69
N ILE A 231 4.13 5.52 10.78
CA ILE A 231 3.08 6.47 11.10
C ILE A 231 1.78 5.74 11.50
N THR A 232 1.19 6.15 12.63
CA THR A 232 -0.06 5.57 13.12
C THR A 232 -1.27 6.28 12.48
N PRO A 233 -2.45 5.64 12.43
CA PRO A 233 -3.68 6.30 11.98
C PRO A 233 -3.97 7.60 12.73
N LEU A 234 -3.79 7.61 14.05
CA LEU A 234 -3.99 8.79 14.88
C LEU A 234 -2.93 9.87 14.61
N GLY A 235 -1.65 9.49 14.47
CA GLY A 235 -0.57 10.41 14.17
C GLY A 235 -0.77 11.12 12.82
N LEU A 236 -1.16 10.36 11.78
CA LEU A 236 -1.47 10.94 10.47
C LEU A 236 -2.73 11.82 10.50
N GLN A 237 -3.77 11.43 11.24
CA GLN A 237 -4.97 12.26 11.42
C GLN A 237 -4.63 13.63 11.99
N ASP A 238 -3.82 13.70 13.05
CA ASP A 238 -3.44 14.98 13.64
C ASP A 238 -2.60 15.83 12.67
N GLN A 239 -1.68 15.21 11.94
CA GLN A 239 -0.88 15.88 10.91
C GLN A 239 -1.76 16.47 9.79
N LEU A 240 -2.69 15.69 9.25
CA LEU A 240 -3.61 16.14 8.19
C LEU A 240 -4.61 17.19 8.69
N LEU A 241 -5.00 17.11 9.97
CA LEU A 241 -5.83 18.10 10.64
C LEU A 241 -5.11 19.45 10.75
N GLY A 242 -3.83 19.44 11.14
CA GLY A 242 -2.99 20.64 11.14
C GLY A 242 -2.87 21.26 9.74
N ILE A 243 -2.67 20.43 8.71
CA ILE A 243 -2.54 20.91 7.32
C ILE A 243 -3.84 21.56 6.81
N VAL A 244 -5.00 20.96 7.04
CA VAL A 244 -6.28 21.54 6.58
C VAL A 244 -6.61 22.81 7.36
N ALA A 245 -6.34 22.84 8.66
CA ALA A 245 -6.52 24.04 9.48
C ALA A 245 -5.62 25.18 9.01
N ALA A 246 -4.34 24.90 8.73
CA ALA A 246 -3.40 25.87 8.18
C ALA A 246 -3.83 26.44 6.83
N LYS A 247 -4.50 25.65 5.98
CA LYS A 247 -4.96 26.09 4.65
C LYS A 247 -6.30 26.81 4.67
N GLU A 248 -7.24 26.39 5.52
CA GLU A 248 -8.56 26.99 5.62
C GLU A 248 -8.59 28.22 6.53
N LYS A 249 -7.83 28.20 7.63
CA LYS A 249 -7.76 29.26 8.64
C LYS A 249 -6.31 29.55 9.06
N PRO A 250 -5.48 30.10 8.14
CA PRO A 250 -4.06 30.32 8.39
C PRO A 250 -3.79 31.21 9.62
N GLU A 251 -4.61 32.24 9.84
CA GLU A 251 -4.47 33.17 10.97
C GLU A 251 -4.61 32.47 12.34
N LEU A 252 -5.53 31.51 12.44
CA LEU A 252 -5.72 30.75 13.69
C LEU A 252 -4.57 29.79 13.94
N GLU A 253 -4.03 29.17 12.89
CA GLU A 253 -2.90 28.24 13.01
C GLU A 253 -1.60 28.97 13.34
N GLU A 254 -1.37 30.16 12.77
CA GLU A 254 -0.23 31.00 13.14
C GLU A 254 -0.31 31.43 14.61
N LYS A 255 -1.49 31.88 15.06
CA LYS A 255 -1.74 32.20 16.47
C LYS A 255 -1.54 30.98 17.37
N LYS A 256 -1.96 29.79 16.95
CA LYS A 256 -1.72 28.54 17.67
C LYS A 256 -0.22 28.26 17.82
N ASN A 257 0.54 28.35 16.74
CA ASN A 257 1.98 28.11 16.76
C ASN A 257 2.71 29.10 17.68
N GLN A 258 2.31 30.38 17.66
CA GLN A 258 2.81 31.38 18.60
C GLN A 258 2.49 31.02 20.04
N LEU A 259 1.24 30.65 20.35
CA LEU A 259 0.82 30.22 21.69
C LEU A 259 1.55 28.96 22.16
N ILE A 260 1.86 28.01 21.27
CA ILE A 260 2.64 26.81 21.61
C ILE A 260 4.07 27.19 22.01
N LEU A 261 4.72 28.09 21.26
CA LEU A 261 6.07 28.57 21.56
C LEU A 261 6.10 29.38 22.86
N GLU A 262 5.13 30.28 23.05
CA GLU A 262 4.98 31.06 24.29
C GLU A 262 4.72 30.16 25.50
N SER A 263 3.80 29.20 25.37
CA SER A 263 3.47 28.21 26.41
C SER A 263 4.68 27.34 26.77
N ALA A 264 5.49 26.93 25.79
CA ALA A 264 6.72 26.19 26.02
C ALA A 264 7.79 27.05 26.73
N ALA A 265 7.96 28.31 26.30
CA ALA A 265 8.87 29.26 26.95
C ALA A 265 8.45 29.56 28.39
N ASN A 266 7.16 29.80 28.64
CA ASN A 266 6.59 30.04 29.96
C ASN A 266 6.80 28.85 30.89
N LYS A 267 6.52 27.62 30.43
CA LYS A 267 6.78 26.39 31.23
C LYS A 267 8.26 26.19 31.54
N LYS A 268 9.13 26.47 30.57
CA LYS A 268 10.59 26.39 30.77
C LYS A 268 11.04 27.41 31.82
N GLN A 269 10.59 28.67 31.70
CA GLN A 269 10.89 29.73 32.67
C GLN A 269 10.35 29.41 34.07
N LEU A 270 9.15 28.83 34.18
CA LEU A 270 8.61 28.39 35.48
C LEU A 270 9.51 27.34 36.14
N LYS A 271 9.97 26.35 35.36
CA LYS A 271 10.90 25.31 35.87
C LYS A 271 12.27 25.89 36.24
N GLU A 272 12.84 26.74 35.39
CA GLU A 272 14.11 27.44 35.67
C GLU A 272 14.01 28.33 36.92
N LEU A 273 12.87 29.01 37.13
CA LEU A 273 12.60 29.78 38.35
C LEU A 273 12.44 28.87 39.58
N GLU A 274 11.79 27.72 39.45
CA GLU A 274 11.69 26.73 40.52
C GLU A 274 13.05 26.19 40.92
N ASP A 275 13.87 25.79 39.95
CA ASP A 275 15.24 25.29 40.15
C ASP A 275 16.11 26.37 40.80
N LYS A 276 16.02 27.62 40.34
CA LYS A 276 16.75 28.76 40.94
C LYS A 276 16.31 29.04 42.37
N ILE A 277 15.01 28.93 42.67
CA ILE A 277 14.51 29.05 44.04
C ILE A 277 15.06 27.92 44.90
N LEU A 278 15.06 26.68 44.40
CA LEU A 278 15.61 25.51 45.10
C LEU A 278 17.12 25.66 45.34
N GLU A 279 17.86 26.15 44.36
CA GLU A 279 19.30 26.41 44.45
C GLU A 279 19.62 27.47 45.51
N VAL A 280 18.87 28.57 45.55
CA VAL A 280 19.02 29.60 46.58
C VAL A 280 18.69 29.04 47.96
N LEU A 281 17.63 28.23 48.08
CA LEU A 281 17.24 27.58 49.34
C LEU A 281 18.25 26.52 49.80
N SER A 282 18.90 25.80 48.88
CA SER A 282 19.87 24.75 49.20
C SER A 282 21.25 25.32 49.58
N HIS A 283 21.67 26.43 48.97
CA HIS A 283 22.92 27.13 49.32
C HIS A 283 22.80 27.97 50.60
N SER A 284 21.58 28.26 51.05
CA SER A 284 21.32 28.99 52.29
C SER A 284 21.48 28.08 53.52
N GLU A 285 22.70 27.62 53.80
CA GLU A 285 23.02 26.90 55.05
C GLU A 285 23.13 27.89 56.23
N GLY A 286 21.98 28.37 56.74
CA GLY A 286 21.93 29.33 57.85
C GLY A 286 20.57 30.00 58.06
N ASN A 287 20.54 31.07 58.87
CA ASN A 287 19.34 31.86 59.13
C ASN A 287 18.97 32.67 57.88
N ILE A 288 18.04 32.16 57.06
CA ILE A 288 17.55 32.76 55.80
C ILE A 288 17.10 34.22 55.98
N LEU A 289 16.78 34.62 57.21
CA LEU A 289 16.41 35.99 57.58
C LEU A 289 17.58 37.00 57.50
N GLU A 290 18.82 36.53 57.45
CA GLU A 290 20.03 37.37 57.41
C GLU A 290 20.57 37.57 55.98
N ASP A 291 20.11 36.78 55.01
CA ASP A 291 20.51 36.90 53.61
C ASP A 291 19.49 37.76 52.82
N GLU A 292 19.72 39.07 52.84
CA GLU A 292 18.89 40.06 52.13
C GLU A 292 18.88 39.81 50.61
N THR A 293 19.92 39.18 50.05
CA THR A 293 19.98 38.84 48.63
C THR A 293 19.07 37.66 48.29
N ALA A 294 19.04 36.63 49.13
CA ALA A 294 18.13 35.50 48.99
C ALA A 294 16.65 35.94 49.09
N ILE A 295 16.31 36.84 50.02
CA ILE A 295 14.94 37.37 50.20
C ILE A 295 14.49 38.18 48.97
N ASN A 296 15.38 39.01 48.40
CA ASN A 296 15.07 39.79 47.19
C ASN A 296 14.93 38.90 45.95
N ILE A 297 15.75 37.85 45.81
CA ILE A 297 15.63 36.88 44.71
C ILE A 297 14.35 36.04 44.85
N LEU A 298 13.98 35.62 46.06
CA LEU A 298 12.77 34.84 46.33
C LEU A 298 11.49 35.64 46.07
N SER A 299 11.45 36.92 46.48
CA SER A 299 10.30 37.80 46.25
C SER A 299 10.10 38.13 44.77
N SER A 300 11.16 38.56 44.08
CA SER A 300 11.12 38.82 42.63
C SER A 300 10.80 37.57 41.80
N SER A 301 11.32 36.40 42.17
CA SER A 301 11.01 35.13 41.48
C SER A 301 9.56 34.68 41.72
N LYS A 302 8.96 34.99 42.88
CA LYS A 302 7.56 34.69 43.18
C LYS A 302 6.59 35.57 42.36
N GLU A 303 6.86 36.87 42.27
CA GLU A 303 6.06 37.79 41.47
C GLU A 303 6.11 37.40 39.99
N LEU A 304 7.31 37.11 39.47
CA LEU A 304 7.49 36.65 38.09
C LEU A 304 6.80 35.29 37.83
N SER A 305 6.89 34.34 38.78
CA SER A 305 6.19 33.05 38.68
C SER A 305 4.67 33.20 38.65
N ALA A 306 4.10 34.11 39.45
CA ALA A 306 2.67 34.40 39.44
C ALA A 306 2.22 35.02 38.10
N GLU A 307 2.98 35.98 37.57
CA GLU A 307 2.71 36.60 36.27
C GLU A 307 2.77 35.58 35.13
N ILE A 308 3.80 34.73 35.09
CA ILE A 308 3.94 33.68 34.07
C ILE A 308 2.83 32.64 34.19
N SER A 309 2.42 32.29 35.42
CA SER A 309 1.31 31.35 35.64
C SER A 309 -0.03 31.90 35.11
N GLU A 310 -0.30 33.19 35.28
CA GLU A 310 -1.50 33.84 34.73
C GLU A 310 -1.46 33.88 33.20
N LYS A 311 -0.33 34.29 32.60
CA LYS A 311 -0.10 34.23 31.14
C LYS A 311 -0.28 32.82 30.60
N GLN A 312 0.23 31.82 31.30
CA GLN A 312 0.10 30.41 30.93
C GLN A 312 -1.36 29.94 30.95
N GLN A 313 -2.16 30.41 31.92
CA GLN A 313 -3.58 30.07 32.02
C GLN A 313 -4.38 30.68 30.87
N ILE A 314 -4.12 31.95 30.53
CA ILE A 314 -4.73 32.62 29.37
C ILE A 314 -4.36 31.92 28.06
N ALA A 315 -3.08 31.57 27.89
CA ALA A 315 -2.61 30.84 26.72
C ALA A 315 -3.31 29.47 26.59
N SER A 316 -3.50 28.76 27.70
CA SER A 316 -4.18 27.45 27.70
C SER A 316 -5.68 27.54 27.36
N VAL A 317 -6.38 28.57 27.84
CA VAL A 317 -7.80 28.79 27.47
C VAL A 317 -7.92 29.13 25.98
N THR A 318 -7.05 30.02 25.49
CA THR A 318 -7.03 30.42 24.07
C THR A 318 -6.68 29.24 23.16
N GLU A 319 -5.74 28.39 23.57
CA GLU A 319 -5.39 27.15 22.86
C GLU A 319 -6.60 26.22 22.72
N LYS A 320 -7.40 26.05 23.78
CA LYS A 320 -8.63 25.23 23.76
C LYS A 320 -9.69 25.76 22.80
N GLU A 321 -9.87 27.08 22.73
CA GLU A 321 -10.82 27.69 21.79
C GLU A 321 -10.39 27.50 20.32
N ILE A 322 -9.09 27.66 20.05
CA ILE A 322 -8.52 27.42 18.72
C ILE A 322 -8.66 25.94 18.34
N ASP A 323 -8.37 25.03 19.28
CA ASP A 323 -8.53 23.60 19.05
C ASP A 323 -9.98 23.20 18.81
N SER A 324 -10.95 23.80 19.50
CA SER A 324 -12.37 23.58 19.24
C SER A 324 -12.73 23.92 17.79
N THR A 325 -12.20 25.03 17.27
CA THR A 325 -12.41 25.41 15.86
C THR A 325 -11.71 24.46 14.90
N ARG A 326 -10.50 24.00 15.23
CA ARG A 326 -9.72 23.02 14.46
C ARG A 326 -10.47 21.70 14.34
N MET A 327 -11.03 21.22 15.44
CA MET A 327 -11.75 19.95 15.54
C MET A 327 -12.96 19.87 14.60
N GLY A 328 -13.51 21.01 14.16
CA GLY A 328 -14.52 21.05 13.10
C GLY A 328 -14.08 20.38 11.80
N TYR A 329 -12.79 20.40 11.46
CA TYR A 329 -12.23 19.77 10.26
C TYR A 329 -11.72 18.34 10.48
N LYS A 330 -11.80 17.81 11.71
CA LYS A 330 -11.39 16.43 12.04
C LYS A 330 -11.99 15.37 11.11
N PRO A 331 -13.27 15.44 10.67
CA PRO A 331 -13.81 14.44 9.76
C PRO A 331 -13.04 14.31 8.44
N VAL A 332 -12.50 15.42 7.90
CA VAL A 332 -11.68 15.40 6.67
C VAL A 332 -10.39 14.64 6.92
N ALA A 333 -9.72 14.93 8.05
CA ALA A 333 -8.46 14.29 8.41
C ALA A 333 -8.63 12.79 8.69
N VAL A 334 -9.71 12.38 9.37
CA VAL A 334 -10.07 10.97 9.59
C VAL A 334 -10.28 10.26 8.25
N HIS A 335 -11.09 10.83 7.37
CA HIS A 335 -11.32 10.28 6.02
C HIS A 335 -10.01 10.12 5.24
N SER A 336 -9.21 11.17 5.17
CA SER A 336 -7.95 11.14 4.42
C SER A 336 -6.93 10.16 5.02
N ALA A 337 -6.85 10.02 6.34
CA ALA A 337 -5.99 9.02 6.96
C ALA A 337 -6.40 7.59 6.55
N VAL A 338 -7.71 7.27 6.59
CA VAL A 338 -8.22 5.97 6.14
C VAL A 338 -7.80 5.69 4.69
N VAL A 339 -7.99 6.66 3.81
CA VAL A 339 -7.61 6.55 2.39
C VAL A 339 -6.10 6.29 2.22
N PHE A 340 -5.25 6.94 3.01
CA PHE A 340 -3.80 6.72 2.96
C PHE A 340 -3.39 5.29 3.31
N PHE A 341 -3.95 4.72 4.38
CA PHE A 341 -3.62 3.34 4.76
C PHE A 341 -4.16 2.33 3.76
N CYS A 342 -5.37 2.54 3.21
CA CYS A 342 -5.88 1.72 2.11
C CYS A 342 -4.93 1.68 0.90
N ILE A 343 -4.29 2.81 0.56
CA ILE A 343 -3.33 2.88 -0.55
C ILE A 343 -1.99 2.25 -0.16
N SER A 344 -1.55 2.47 1.08
CA SER A 344 -0.28 1.93 1.58
C SER A 344 -0.28 0.40 1.60
N ASP A 345 -1.43 -0.23 1.79
CA ASP A 345 -1.56 -1.68 1.81
C ASP A 345 -1.60 -2.31 0.40
N LEU A 346 -1.73 -1.49 -0.66
CA LEU A 346 -1.63 -1.98 -2.05
C LEU A 346 -0.25 -2.56 -2.38
N ALA A 347 0.79 -2.12 -1.68
CA ALA A 347 2.13 -2.68 -1.76
C ALA A 347 2.20 -4.18 -1.45
N ASN A 348 1.23 -4.72 -0.69
CA ASN A 348 1.15 -6.15 -0.37
C ASN A 348 0.58 -6.97 -1.55
N ILE A 349 -0.14 -6.32 -2.48
CA ILE A 349 -0.67 -6.96 -3.68
C ILE A 349 0.40 -6.98 -4.78
N GLU A 350 1.01 -5.83 -5.02
CA GLU A 350 2.08 -5.67 -6.00
C GLU A 350 3.16 -4.75 -5.41
N PRO A 351 4.41 -5.23 -5.27
CA PRO A 351 5.52 -4.49 -4.69
C PRO A 351 5.77 -3.11 -5.29
N MET A 352 5.42 -2.89 -6.56
CA MET A 352 5.57 -1.60 -7.23
C MET A 352 4.49 -0.56 -6.87
N TYR A 353 3.42 -0.94 -6.15
CA TYR A 353 2.35 -0.05 -5.68
C TYR A 353 2.74 0.72 -4.42
N GLN A 354 3.87 1.43 -4.48
CA GLN A 354 4.39 2.23 -3.39
C GLN A 354 4.07 3.70 -3.61
N TYR A 355 3.61 4.42 -2.58
CA TYR A 355 3.32 5.85 -2.67
C TYR A 355 3.92 6.56 -1.46
N SER A 356 4.62 7.69 -1.69
CA SER A 356 5.15 8.48 -0.58
C SER A 356 4.05 9.24 0.15
N LEU A 357 4.24 9.43 1.46
CA LEU A 357 3.42 10.33 2.26
C LEU A 357 3.47 11.78 1.73
N ILE A 358 4.63 12.21 1.21
CA ILE A 358 4.81 13.54 0.63
C ILE A 358 3.91 13.74 -0.59
N TRP A 359 3.90 12.78 -1.51
CA TRP A 359 3.01 12.80 -2.67
C TRP A 359 1.53 12.87 -2.25
N PHE A 360 1.14 12.07 -1.27
CA PHE A 360 -0.22 12.05 -0.73
C PHE A 360 -0.62 13.41 -0.13
N ILE A 361 0.26 14.00 0.69
CA ILE A 361 0.04 15.33 1.30
C ILE A 361 -0.06 16.41 0.21
N ASN A 362 0.75 16.34 -0.84
CA ASN A 362 0.68 17.30 -1.94
C ASN A 362 -0.68 17.22 -2.66
N LEU A 363 -1.19 16.03 -2.94
CA LEU A 363 -2.53 15.85 -3.51
C LEU A 363 -3.63 16.35 -2.56
N TYR A 364 -3.46 16.14 -1.26
CA TYR A 364 -4.38 16.63 -0.23
C TYR A 364 -4.45 18.16 -0.22
N VAL A 365 -3.30 18.84 -0.20
CA VAL A 365 -3.21 20.30 -0.27
C VAL A 365 -3.80 20.84 -1.56
N GLN A 366 -3.50 20.21 -2.70
CA GLN A 366 -4.08 20.60 -3.98
C GLN A 366 -5.60 20.42 -4.02
N SER A 367 -6.12 19.36 -3.42
CA SER A 367 -7.57 19.11 -3.35
C SER A 367 -8.29 20.11 -2.47
N ILE A 368 -7.69 20.53 -1.35
CA ILE A 368 -8.22 21.63 -0.53
C ILE A 368 -8.28 22.91 -1.37
N ALA A 369 -7.24 23.23 -2.14
CA ALA A 369 -7.20 24.44 -2.95
C ALA A 369 -8.18 24.44 -4.14
N LYS A 370 -8.31 23.30 -4.85
CA LYS A 370 -9.12 23.17 -6.09
C LYS A 370 -10.59 22.84 -5.83
N SER A 371 -10.94 22.30 -4.67
CA SER A 371 -12.33 21.96 -4.33
C SER A 371 -13.22 23.20 -4.19
N VAL A 372 -14.52 23.01 -4.41
CA VAL A 372 -15.52 24.08 -4.33
C VAL A 372 -15.59 24.67 -2.92
N LYS A 373 -15.38 25.98 -2.80
CA LYS A 373 -15.46 26.72 -1.54
C LYS A 373 -16.92 26.88 -1.10
N SER A 374 -17.20 26.75 0.20
CA SER A 374 -18.51 27.03 0.81
C SER A 374 -18.32 27.74 2.14
N GLY A 375 -19.22 28.65 2.49
CA GLY A 375 -19.24 29.33 3.80
C GLY A 375 -19.79 28.44 4.93
N ARG A 376 -20.43 27.32 4.61
CA ARG A 376 -20.92 26.33 5.59
C ARG A 376 -19.88 25.24 5.77
N LEU A 377 -19.44 25.03 7.02
CA LEU A 377 -18.40 24.06 7.35
C LEU A 377 -18.74 22.64 6.85
N GLN A 378 -19.97 22.17 7.05
CA GLN A 378 -20.39 20.81 6.64
C GLN A 378 -20.35 20.61 5.12
N GLU A 379 -20.82 21.59 4.35
CA GLU A 379 -20.73 21.54 2.88
C GLU A 379 -19.28 21.63 2.41
N ARG A 380 -18.45 22.46 3.06
CA ARG A 380 -17.02 22.57 2.75
C ARG A 380 -16.28 21.25 3.00
N ILE A 381 -16.54 20.60 4.13
CA ILE A 381 -15.99 19.28 4.46
C ILE A 381 -16.33 18.28 3.36
N LYS A 382 -17.62 18.18 2.99
CA LYS A 382 -18.07 17.28 1.92
C LYS A 382 -17.35 17.57 0.59
N ASN A 383 -17.28 18.83 0.18
CA ASN A 383 -16.64 19.21 -1.09
C ASN A 383 -15.14 18.86 -1.11
N ILE A 384 -14.42 19.05 0.00
CA ILE A 384 -13.01 18.68 0.11
C ILE A 384 -12.88 17.15 0.03
N THR A 385 -13.67 16.42 0.82
CA THR A 385 -13.66 14.96 0.87
C THR A 385 -13.98 14.33 -0.49
N ASP A 386 -15.02 14.80 -1.17
CA ASP A 386 -15.45 14.27 -2.47
C ASP A 386 -14.38 14.53 -3.54
N HIS A 387 -13.86 15.76 -3.64
CA HIS A 387 -12.81 16.11 -4.59
C HIS A 387 -11.51 15.33 -4.30
N PHE A 388 -11.12 15.21 -3.03
CA PHE A 388 -9.91 14.49 -2.65
C PHE A 388 -10.01 13.00 -3.00
N THR A 389 -11.15 12.37 -2.72
CA THR A 389 -11.38 10.94 -3.02
C THR A 389 -11.30 10.67 -4.52
N VAL A 390 -11.92 11.53 -5.35
CA VAL A 390 -11.84 11.41 -6.82
C VAL A 390 -10.43 11.69 -7.34
N SER A 391 -9.73 12.68 -6.77
CA SER A 391 -8.36 13.00 -7.18
C SER A 391 -7.40 11.84 -6.89
N ILE A 392 -7.50 11.25 -5.69
CA ILE A 392 -6.72 10.07 -5.30
C ILE A 392 -7.07 8.88 -6.19
N TYR A 393 -8.36 8.58 -6.38
CA TYR A 393 -8.80 7.49 -7.23
C TYR A 393 -8.19 7.57 -8.62
N ASN A 394 -8.30 8.74 -9.26
CA ASN A 394 -7.77 8.95 -10.60
C ASN A 394 -6.25 8.80 -10.68
N ASN A 395 -5.51 9.29 -9.68
CA ASN A 395 -4.05 9.20 -9.71
C ASN A 395 -3.57 7.77 -9.42
N VAL A 396 -4.18 7.07 -8.46
CA VAL A 396 -3.82 5.68 -8.13
C VAL A 396 -4.21 4.75 -9.27
N CYS A 397 -5.40 4.87 -9.86
CA CYS A 397 -5.82 4.02 -10.98
C CYS A 397 -4.94 4.16 -12.24
N ARG A 398 -4.17 5.24 -12.41
CA ARG A 398 -3.19 5.35 -13.51
C ARG A 398 -1.99 4.43 -13.31
N SER A 399 -1.65 4.12 -12.06
CA SER A 399 -0.50 3.27 -11.70
C SER A 399 -0.86 1.83 -11.39
N LEU A 400 -2.16 1.48 -11.36
CA LEU A 400 -2.64 0.12 -11.12
C LEU A 400 -2.89 -0.63 -12.43
N PHE A 401 -2.60 -1.92 -12.42
CA PHE A 401 -2.98 -2.85 -13.49
C PHE A 401 -4.50 -2.96 -13.57
N GLU A 402 -5.02 -3.28 -14.74
CA GLU A 402 -6.48 -3.31 -14.99
C GLU A 402 -7.20 -4.29 -14.05
N LYS A 403 -6.54 -5.41 -13.71
CA LYS A 403 -7.06 -6.40 -12.76
C LYS A 403 -7.26 -5.84 -11.34
N ASP A 404 -6.47 -4.84 -10.94
CA ASP A 404 -6.42 -4.32 -9.57
C ASP A 404 -7.23 -3.02 -9.39
N LYS A 405 -7.77 -2.42 -10.45
CA LYS A 405 -8.55 -1.17 -10.37
C LYS A 405 -9.89 -1.35 -9.65
N LEU A 406 -10.63 -2.42 -9.98
CA LEU A 406 -11.88 -2.74 -9.28
C LEU A 406 -11.61 -3.15 -7.82
N LEU A 407 -10.55 -3.94 -7.60
CA LEU A 407 -10.06 -4.30 -6.28
C LEU A 407 -9.80 -3.06 -5.41
N PHE A 408 -9.06 -2.08 -5.93
CA PHE A 408 -8.80 -0.83 -5.21
C PHE A 408 -10.11 -0.07 -4.91
N SER A 409 -11.04 -0.03 -5.86
CA SER A 409 -12.35 0.61 -5.67
C SER A 409 -13.15 -0.05 -4.54
N PHE A 410 -13.08 -1.38 -4.46
CA PHE A 410 -13.71 -2.16 -3.41
C PHE A 410 -13.05 -1.92 -2.03
N LEU A 411 -11.72 -1.98 -1.97
CA LEU A 411 -10.94 -1.68 -0.75
C LEU A 411 -11.19 -0.26 -0.25
N LEU A 412 -11.25 0.71 -1.15
CA LEU A 412 -11.52 2.11 -0.84
C LEU A 412 -12.94 2.27 -0.26
N THR A 413 -13.94 1.65 -0.89
CA THR A 413 -15.34 1.67 -0.42
C THR A 413 -15.45 1.08 0.98
N VAL A 414 -14.94 -0.14 1.17
CA VAL A 414 -14.98 -0.83 2.45
C VAL A 414 -14.17 -0.08 3.51
N GLY A 415 -12.99 0.43 3.17
CA GLY A 415 -12.15 1.24 4.07
C GLY A 415 -12.86 2.49 4.57
N ILE A 416 -13.48 3.26 3.68
CA ILE A 416 -14.26 4.45 4.04
C ILE A 416 -15.46 4.08 4.94
N MET A 417 -16.17 3.00 4.64
CA MET A 417 -17.31 2.54 5.45
C MET A 417 -16.86 2.00 6.82
N LYS A 418 -15.73 1.28 6.89
CA LYS A 418 -15.09 0.87 8.15
C LYS A 418 -14.72 2.08 9.00
N GLY A 419 -14.14 3.12 8.40
CA GLY A 419 -13.84 4.39 9.08
C GLY A 419 -15.08 5.09 9.65
N LYS A 420 -16.28 4.78 9.14
CA LYS A 420 -17.57 5.26 9.65
C LYS A 420 -18.26 4.28 10.61
N GLY A 421 -17.67 3.11 10.89
CA GLY A 421 -18.27 2.06 11.71
C GLY A 421 -19.47 1.36 11.07
N GLN A 422 -19.55 1.33 9.74
CA GLN A 422 -20.69 0.77 8.98
C GLN A 422 -20.46 -0.66 8.47
N ILE A 423 -19.31 -1.26 8.76
CA ILE A 423 -18.93 -2.60 8.30
C ILE A 423 -18.67 -3.48 9.53
N ASP A 424 -19.30 -4.64 9.57
CA ASP A 424 -18.98 -5.70 10.51
C ASP A 424 -17.77 -6.50 10.01
N ASP A 425 -16.70 -6.52 10.80
CA ASP A 425 -15.46 -7.23 10.47
C ASP A 425 -15.65 -8.76 10.38
N ALA A 426 -16.61 -9.34 11.11
CA ALA A 426 -16.92 -10.76 11.01
C ALA A 426 -17.57 -11.10 9.67
N VAL A 427 -18.56 -10.31 9.24
CA VAL A 427 -19.21 -10.45 7.93
C VAL A 427 -18.20 -10.23 6.80
N TRP A 428 -17.35 -9.22 6.94
CA TRP A 428 -16.27 -8.92 5.99
C TRP A 428 -15.30 -10.10 5.83
N ARG A 429 -14.77 -10.63 6.94
CA ARG A 429 -13.86 -11.79 6.91
C ARG A 429 -14.55 -13.03 6.35
N PHE A 430 -15.83 -13.23 6.66
CA PHE A 430 -16.61 -14.34 6.11
C PHE A 430 -16.80 -14.23 4.60
N LEU A 431 -17.11 -13.04 4.08
CA LEU A 431 -17.23 -12.82 2.62
C LEU A 431 -15.95 -13.20 1.87
N LEU A 432 -14.78 -12.97 2.46
CA LEU A 432 -13.50 -13.26 1.80
C LEU A 432 -13.11 -14.74 1.90
N THR A 433 -13.38 -15.39 3.03
CA THR A 433 -12.85 -16.73 3.34
C THR A 433 -13.89 -17.84 3.24
N GLY A 434 -15.18 -17.53 3.43
CA GLY A 434 -16.28 -18.50 3.57
C GLY A 434 -16.31 -19.23 4.90
N GLY A 435 -15.49 -18.81 5.86
CA GLY A 435 -15.29 -19.47 7.15
C GLY A 435 -14.52 -20.79 7.04
N VAL A 436 -13.75 -21.11 8.08
CA VAL A 436 -12.97 -22.36 8.19
C VAL A 436 -13.71 -23.29 9.13
N ALA A 437 -14.14 -24.47 8.66
CA ALA A 437 -14.68 -25.52 9.51
C ALA A 437 -14.33 -26.91 8.94
N LEU A 438 -14.00 -27.84 9.84
CA LEU A 438 -13.58 -29.21 9.52
C LEU A 438 -14.75 -30.12 9.12
N ASP A 439 -15.97 -29.88 9.62
CA ASP A 439 -17.15 -30.67 9.27
C ASP A 439 -18.46 -29.85 9.33
N ASN A 440 -19.41 -30.20 8.46
CA ASN A 440 -20.79 -29.70 8.49
C ASN A 440 -21.74 -30.78 9.02
N PRO A 441 -22.33 -30.63 10.21
CA PRO A 441 -23.24 -31.63 10.78
C PRO A 441 -24.63 -31.64 10.11
N HIS A 442 -24.95 -30.67 9.25
CA HIS A 442 -26.25 -30.55 8.61
C HIS A 442 -26.23 -31.11 7.18
N PRO A 443 -27.05 -32.12 6.86
CA PRO A 443 -27.10 -32.69 5.52
C PRO A 443 -27.64 -31.67 4.50
N ASN A 444 -27.16 -31.77 3.27
CA ASN A 444 -27.58 -30.89 2.19
C ASN A 444 -29.04 -31.16 1.79
N PRO A 445 -29.95 -30.17 1.87
CA PRO A 445 -31.36 -30.34 1.55
C PRO A 445 -31.64 -30.42 0.04
N ALA A 446 -30.69 -30.03 -0.80
CA ALA A 446 -30.86 -29.91 -2.24
C ALA A 446 -29.63 -30.39 -3.03
N PRO A 447 -29.23 -31.67 -2.89
CA PRO A 447 -28.02 -32.21 -3.50
C PRO A 447 -28.04 -32.19 -5.04
N ASP A 448 -29.23 -32.08 -5.66
CA ASP A 448 -29.40 -32.07 -7.11
C ASP A 448 -28.83 -30.82 -7.79
N TRP A 449 -28.76 -29.69 -7.08
CA TRP A 449 -28.30 -28.41 -7.66
C TRP A 449 -27.38 -27.61 -6.72
N LEU A 450 -27.45 -27.80 -5.41
CA LEU A 450 -26.57 -27.12 -4.45
C LEU A 450 -25.39 -28.02 -4.09
N SER A 451 -24.16 -27.53 -4.26
CA SER A 451 -22.98 -28.29 -3.87
C SER A 451 -22.87 -28.43 -2.34
N ASN A 452 -22.28 -29.53 -1.86
CA ASN A 452 -22.04 -29.71 -0.41
C ASN A 452 -21.13 -28.61 0.17
N LYS A 453 -20.21 -28.08 -0.64
CA LYS A 453 -19.35 -26.94 -0.26
C LYS A 453 -20.19 -25.68 -0.05
N SER A 454 -21.03 -25.32 -1.02
CA SER A 454 -21.94 -24.17 -0.95
C SER A 454 -22.91 -24.28 0.24
N TRP A 455 -23.45 -25.48 0.48
CA TRP A 455 -24.30 -25.73 1.64
C TRP A 455 -23.55 -25.55 2.96
N ALA A 456 -22.35 -26.09 3.09
CA ALA A 456 -21.53 -25.91 4.29
C ALA A 456 -21.21 -24.43 4.56
N GLU A 457 -20.97 -23.64 3.50
CA GLU A 457 -20.81 -22.19 3.63
C GLU A 457 -22.10 -21.49 4.09
N LEU A 458 -23.27 -21.83 3.54
CA LEU A 458 -24.57 -21.29 3.98
C LEU A 458 -24.87 -21.58 5.45
N VAL A 459 -24.59 -22.80 5.90
CA VAL A 459 -24.73 -23.21 7.29
C VAL A 459 -23.87 -22.32 8.20
N ARG A 460 -22.60 -22.09 7.84
CA ARG A 460 -21.72 -21.21 8.61
C ARG A 460 -22.13 -19.74 8.54
N ALA A 461 -22.61 -19.29 7.40
CA ALA A 461 -23.11 -17.92 7.22
C ALA A 461 -24.27 -17.63 8.18
N SER A 462 -25.06 -18.65 8.53
CA SER A 462 -26.18 -18.53 9.47
C SER A 462 -25.78 -18.18 10.90
N CYS A 463 -24.48 -18.30 11.25
CA CYS A 463 -23.97 -17.87 12.54
C CYS A 463 -23.69 -16.35 12.61
N LEU A 464 -23.76 -15.63 11.49
CA LEU A 464 -23.55 -14.18 11.46
C LEU A 464 -24.79 -13.45 11.98
N THR A 465 -24.56 -12.30 12.65
CA THR A 465 -25.59 -11.56 13.40
C THR A 465 -26.85 -11.24 12.58
N ASN A 466 -26.69 -10.86 11.31
CA ASN A 466 -27.79 -10.49 10.41
C ASN A 466 -28.33 -11.66 9.56
N LEU A 467 -27.74 -12.85 9.66
CA LEU A 467 -28.07 -14.01 8.82
C LEU A 467 -28.60 -15.21 9.63
N GLN A 468 -28.94 -15.00 10.91
CA GLN A 468 -29.54 -16.04 11.75
C GLN A 468 -30.85 -16.56 11.13
N GLY A 469 -31.02 -17.87 11.08
CA GLY A 469 -32.19 -18.51 10.46
C GLY A 469 -32.08 -18.78 8.95
N LEU A 470 -30.97 -18.38 8.30
CA LEU A 470 -30.77 -18.60 6.85
C LEU A 470 -30.76 -20.09 6.49
N MET A 471 -30.04 -20.91 7.25
CA MET A 471 -29.94 -22.35 7.04
C MET A 471 -31.31 -23.03 7.09
N GLU A 472 -32.10 -22.75 8.14
CA GLU A 472 -33.45 -23.29 8.29
C GLU A 472 -34.34 -22.86 7.12
N HIS A 473 -34.26 -21.59 6.72
CA HIS A 473 -35.07 -21.07 5.64
C HIS A 473 -34.73 -21.70 4.28
N VAL A 474 -33.45 -21.86 3.95
CA VAL A 474 -33.01 -22.51 2.70
C VAL A 474 -33.37 -24.00 2.70
N ARG A 475 -33.24 -24.68 3.84
CA ARG A 475 -33.66 -26.08 3.99
C ARG A 475 -35.15 -26.27 3.74
N ASP A 476 -35.97 -25.42 4.35
CA ASP A 476 -37.42 -25.58 4.34
C ASP A 476 -38.06 -25.01 3.05
N ASN A 477 -37.37 -24.09 2.35
CA ASN A 477 -37.86 -23.42 1.13
C ASN A 477 -36.91 -23.53 -0.08
N SER A 478 -36.22 -24.67 -0.25
CA SER A 478 -35.21 -24.86 -1.31
C SER A 478 -35.71 -24.53 -2.73
N SER A 479 -36.99 -24.78 -3.01
CA SER A 479 -37.64 -24.48 -4.29
C SER A 479 -37.72 -22.98 -4.62
N LYS A 480 -37.72 -22.09 -3.61
CA LYS A 480 -37.69 -20.62 -3.82
C LYS A 480 -36.30 -20.09 -4.15
N TRP A 481 -35.25 -20.79 -3.73
CA TRP A 481 -33.85 -20.40 -3.96
C TRP A 481 -33.31 -20.92 -5.30
N LYS A 482 -33.86 -22.02 -5.80
CA LYS A 482 -33.46 -22.60 -7.09
C LYS A 482 -33.55 -21.61 -8.28
N PRO A 483 -34.61 -20.80 -8.45
CA PRO A 483 -34.66 -19.80 -9.52
C PRO A 483 -33.51 -18.78 -9.48
N ILE A 484 -33.05 -18.40 -8.28
CA ILE A 484 -31.91 -17.50 -8.12
C ILE A 484 -30.63 -18.23 -8.54
N TYR A 485 -30.45 -19.48 -8.11
CA TYR A 485 -29.30 -20.29 -8.51
C TYR A 485 -29.23 -20.49 -10.03
N ASP A 486 -30.36 -20.76 -10.68
CA ASP A 486 -30.47 -21.00 -12.13
C ASP A 486 -30.44 -19.69 -12.97
N SER A 487 -30.60 -18.51 -12.36
CA SER A 487 -30.61 -17.22 -13.07
C SER A 487 -29.24 -16.91 -13.68
N VAL A 488 -29.24 -16.25 -14.85
CA VAL A 488 -28.00 -15.71 -15.46
C VAL A 488 -27.50 -14.48 -14.68
N ARG A 489 -28.40 -13.75 -14.01
CA ARG A 489 -28.11 -12.51 -13.27
C ARG A 489 -28.58 -12.59 -11.81
N PRO A 490 -28.09 -13.57 -11.02
CA PRO A 490 -28.51 -13.78 -9.62
C PRO A 490 -28.27 -12.59 -8.70
N HIS A 491 -27.34 -11.70 -9.06
CA HIS A 491 -27.04 -10.48 -8.30
C HIS A 491 -28.15 -9.42 -8.40
N GLU A 492 -28.94 -9.42 -9.48
CA GLU A 492 -30.08 -8.52 -9.72
C GLU A 492 -31.42 -9.10 -9.20
N GLU A 493 -31.48 -10.40 -8.93
CA GLU A 493 -32.71 -11.08 -8.50
C GLU A 493 -33.12 -10.73 -7.06
N ALA A 494 -34.43 -10.64 -6.81
CA ALA A 494 -34.95 -10.49 -5.45
C ALA A 494 -34.78 -11.78 -4.64
N PHE A 495 -34.27 -11.68 -3.42
CA PHE A 495 -34.18 -12.85 -2.54
C PHE A 495 -35.56 -13.18 -1.95
N PRO A 496 -35.83 -14.44 -1.55
CA PRO A 496 -37.14 -14.83 -1.10
C PRO A 496 -37.49 -14.23 0.27
N ASP A 497 -38.75 -13.87 0.46
CA ASP A 497 -39.32 -13.47 1.74
C ASP A 497 -38.52 -12.33 2.43
N ASP A 498 -38.18 -12.48 3.71
CA ASP A 498 -37.51 -11.43 4.50
C ASP A 498 -36.07 -11.13 4.02
N TRP A 499 -35.44 -12.08 3.31
CA TRP A 499 -34.08 -11.96 2.77
C TRP A 499 -33.96 -10.91 1.66
N ASN A 500 -35.09 -10.46 1.09
CA ASN A 500 -35.09 -9.40 0.08
C ASN A 500 -34.66 -8.02 0.62
N SER A 501 -34.86 -7.79 1.92
CA SER A 501 -34.50 -6.52 2.57
C SER A 501 -33.00 -6.37 2.84
N LEU A 502 -32.22 -7.44 2.66
CA LEU A 502 -30.77 -7.40 2.87
C LEU A 502 -30.07 -6.57 1.80
N THR A 503 -29.15 -5.73 2.24
CA THR A 503 -28.33 -4.86 1.39
C THR A 503 -26.85 -4.99 1.77
N GLY A 504 -25.95 -4.54 0.91
CA GLY A 504 -24.53 -4.47 1.24
C GLY A 504 -23.85 -5.84 1.38
N LEU A 505 -22.95 -5.97 2.38
CA LEU A 505 -22.12 -7.16 2.56
C LEU A 505 -22.93 -8.43 2.86
N ASP A 506 -23.99 -8.34 3.68
CA ASP A 506 -24.81 -9.49 4.06
C ASP A 506 -25.46 -10.17 2.85
N ARG A 507 -25.98 -9.35 1.92
CA ARG A 507 -26.54 -9.82 0.64
C ARG A 507 -25.46 -10.50 -0.22
N MET A 508 -24.26 -9.92 -0.29
CA MET A 508 -23.14 -10.51 -1.04
C MET A 508 -22.66 -11.83 -0.43
N VAL A 509 -22.73 -12.02 0.89
CA VAL A 509 -22.41 -13.30 1.55
C VAL A 509 -23.34 -14.41 1.07
N ILE A 510 -24.66 -14.17 1.03
CA ILE A 510 -25.62 -15.16 0.51
C ILE A 510 -25.34 -15.47 -0.96
N LEU A 511 -25.15 -14.42 -1.78
CA LEU A 511 -24.82 -14.58 -3.20
C LEU A 511 -23.54 -15.40 -3.40
N ARG A 512 -22.51 -15.16 -2.59
CA ARG A 512 -21.23 -15.88 -2.66
C ARG A 512 -21.43 -17.38 -2.44
N CYS A 513 -22.28 -17.76 -1.49
CA CYS A 513 -22.52 -19.16 -1.20
C CYS A 513 -23.29 -19.87 -2.32
N LEU A 514 -24.20 -19.16 -3.00
CA LEU A 514 -25.04 -19.72 -4.08
C LEU A 514 -24.35 -19.67 -5.45
N ARG A 515 -23.85 -18.49 -5.83
CA ARG A 515 -23.31 -18.15 -7.15
C ARG A 515 -22.04 -17.29 -6.99
N PRO A 516 -20.91 -17.91 -6.57
CA PRO A 516 -19.65 -17.19 -6.37
C PRO A 516 -19.13 -16.53 -7.65
N ASP A 517 -19.51 -17.04 -8.83
CA ASP A 517 -19.16 -16.46 -10.13
C ASP A 517 -19.71 -15.04 -10.31
N LYS A 518 -20.83 -14.68 -9.67
CA LYS A 518 -21.44 -13.34 -9.86
C LYS A 518 -21.12 -12.34 -8.76
N ILE A 519 -20.02 -12.58 -8.03
CA ILE A 519 -19.55 -11.65 -7.00
C ILE A 519 -18.97 -10.37 -7.60
N VAL A 520 -18.21 -10.44 -8.69
CA VAL A 520 -17.61 -9.24 -9.31
C VAL A 520 -18.68 -8.21 -9.73
N PRO A 521 -19.78 -8.59 -10.43
CA PRO A 521 -20.90 -7.68 -10.66
C PRO A 521 -21.57 -7.15 -9.38
N ALA A 522 -21.73 -7.99 -8.36
CA ALA A 522 -22.30 -7.55 -7.09
C ALA A 522 -21.42 -6.52 -6.37
N VAL A 523 -20.08 -6.66 -6.45
CA VAL A 523 -19.12 -5.68 -5.95
C VAL A 523 -19.24 -4.36 -6.72
N GLN A 524 -19.44 -4.38 -8.04
CA GLN A 524 -19.67 -3.17 -8.83
C GLN A 524 -20.95 -2.44 -8.40
N ILE A 525 -22.05 -3.16 -8.17
CA ILE A 525 -23.30 -2.58 -7.65
C ILE A 525 -23.06 -1.99 -6.26
N PHE A 526 -22.39 -2.73 -5.38
CA PHE A 526 -22.06 -2.27 -4.03
C PHE A 526 -21.26 -0.96 -4.05
N ILE A 527 -20.26 -0.84 -4.92
CA ILE A 527 -19.47 0.40 -5.09
C ILE A 527 -20.35 1.52 -5.65
N MET A 528 -21.19 1.22 -6.64
CA MET A 528 -22.07 2.20 -7.28
C MET A 528 -23.08 2.80 -6.30
N GLU A 529 -23.66 1.99 -5.42
CA GLU A 529 -24.62 2.43 -4.40
C GLU A 529 -23.97 3.31 -3.32
N ASN A 530 -22.72 3.02 -2.95
CA ASN A 530 -22.04 3.69 -1.83
C ASN A 530 -21.16 4.89 -2.24
N MET A 531 -20.49 4.81 -3.40
CA MET A 531 -19.54 5.83 -3.87
C MET A 531 -19.94 6.45 -5.22
N GLY A 532 -20.78 5.77 -6.00
CA GLY A 532 -21.25 6.24 -7.31
C GLY A 532 -20.49 5.63 -8.49
N ARG A 533 -21.04 5.84 -9.69
CA ARG A 533 -20.58 5.22 -10.95
C ARG A 533 -19.15 5.59 -11.36
N THR A 534 -18.65 6.76 -10.94
CA THR A 534 -17.29 7.21 -11.28
C THR A 534 -16.18 6.27 -10.77
N PHE A 535 -16.44 5.48 -9.73
CA PHE A 535 -15.46 4.58 -9.13
C PHE A 535 -15.39 3.18 -9.77
N ILE A 536 -16.27 2.89 -10.73
CA ILE A 536 -16.23 1.64 -11.51
C ILE A 536 -15.74 1.86 -12.95
N GLU A 537 -15.62 3.12 -13.38
CA GLU A 537 -15.16 3.52 -14.71
C GLU A 537 -13.78 4.17 -14.58
N PRO A 538 -12.68 3.39 -14.66
CA PRO A 538 -11.35 3.93 -14.46
C PRO A 538 -10.99 4.95 -15.55
N PRO A 539 -10.19 5.98 -15.22
CA PRO A 539 -9.78 6.98 -16.21
C PRO A 539 -8.93 6.33 -17.31
N THR A 540 -9.09 6.81 -18.54
CA THR A 540 -8.25 6.40 -19.68
C THR A 540 -6.80 6.83 -19.45
N PHE A 541 -5.85 6.02 -19.92
CA PHE A 541 -4.43 6.38 -19.90
C PHE A 541 -4.17 7.68 -20.67
N ASP A 542 -3.47 8.63 -20.04
CA ASP A 542 -3.14 9.95 -20.61
C ASP A 542 -1.71 10.32 -20.18
N LEU A 543 -0.78 10.23 -21.14
CA LEU A 543 0.63 10.53 -20.91
C LEU A 543 0.87 12.02 -20.63
N GLY A 544 0.08 12.91 -21.24
CA GLY A 544 0.21 14.36 -21.06
C GLY A 544 -0.14 14.81 -19.65
N ARG A 545 -1.18 14.21 -19.05
CA ARG A 545 -1.53 14.44 -17.64
C ARG A 545 -0.44 13.95 -16.69
N SER A 546 0.04 12.72 -16.89
CA SER A 546 1.12 12.15 -16.06
C SER A 546 2.41 12.99 -16.13
N TYR A 547 2.73 13.53 -17.31
CA TYR A 547 3.86 14.46 -17.48
C TYR A 547 3.63 15.81 -16.77
N SER A 548 2.41 16.35 -16.85
CA SER A 548 2.06 17.62 -16.22
C SER A 548 2.09 17.55 -14.69
N ASP A 549 1.81 16.37 -14.13
CA ASP A 549 1.91 16.09 -12.70
C ASP A 549 3.39 15.87 -12.24
N SER A 550 4.34 15.78 -13.19
CA SER A 550 5.77 15.49 -12.96
C SER A 550 6.65 16.74 -12.85
N ASN A 551 7.87 16.55 -12.32
CA ASN A 551 8.92 17.57 -12.27
C ASN A 551 10.27 16.96 -12.69
N CYS A 552 11.34 17.77 -12.71
CA CYS A 552 12.68 17.34 -13.13
C CYS A 552 13.34 16.33 -12.18
N CYS A 553 12.92 16.28 -10.92
CA CYS A 553 13.44 15.35 -9.91
C CYS A 553 12.59 14.08 -9.72
N ALA A 554 11.37 14.07 -10.25
CA ALA A 554 10.45 12.93 -10.14
C ALA A 554 10.55 12.05 -11.40
N PRO A 555 11.09 10.82 -11.30
CA PRO A 555 11.16 9.92 -12.44
C PRO A 555 9.76 9.47 -12.88
N LEU A 556 9.58 9.25 -14.17
CA LEU A 556 8.36 8.73 -14.78
C LEU A 556 8.56 7.24 -15.09
N ILE A 557 7.72 6.38 -14.52
CA ILE A 557 7.93 4.93 -14.49
C ILE A 557 6.80 4.23 -15.22
N PHE A 558 7.12 3.60 -16.34
CA PHE A 558 6.23 2.66 -17.02
C PHE A 558 6.35 1.28 -16.37
N ILE A 559 5.27 0.84 -15.74
CA ILE A 559 5.09 -0.53 -15.29
C ILE A 559 4.42 -1.29 -16.44
N LEU A 560 5.15 -2.23 -17.02
CA LEU A 560 4.73 -2.91 -18.24
C LEU A 560 4.07 -4.25 -17.92
N SER A 561 3.03 -4.59 -18.68
CA SER A 561 2.65 -5.99 -18.84
C SER A 561 3.56 -6.66 -19.86
N PRO A 562 3.75 -8.00 -19.79
CA PRO A 562 4.43 -8.75 -20.82
C PRO A 562 3.94 -8.38 -22.23
N GLY A 563 4.88 -8.09 -23.13
CA GLY A 563 4.60 -7.75 -24.54
C GLY A 563 4.17 -6.30 -24.81
N ALA A 564 4.01 -5.45 -23.79
CA ALA A 564 3.73 -4.03 -23.96
C ALA A 564 5.02 -3.20 -24.12
N ASP A 565 5.05 -2.32 -25.12
CA ASP A 565 6.16 -1.38 -25.36
C ASP A 565 5.64 0.07 -25.44
N PRO A 566 6.03 0.96 -24.50
CA PRO A 566 5.59 2.35 -24.51
C PRO A 566 6.41 3.25 -25.45
N MET A 567 7.52 2.77 -26.03
CA MET A 567 8.50 3.63 -26.72
C MET A 567 7.92 4.42 -27.88
N ALA A 568 7.14 3.77 -28.75
CA ALA A 568 6.55 4.44 -29.90
C ALA A 568 5.62 5.60 -29.47
N GLY A 569 4.87 5.42 -28.38
CA GLY A 569 4.03 6.47 -27.81
C GLY A 569 4.84 7.58 -27.13
N LEU A 570 5.92 7.21 -26.43
CA LEU A 570 6.80 8.15 -25.74
C LEU A 570 7.56 9.06 -26.71
N LEU A 571 8.12 8.52 -27.79
CA LEU A 571 8.86 9.29 -28.80
C LEU A 571 7.93 10.28 -29.51
N LYS A 572 6.72 9.84 -29.90
CA LYS A 572 5.71 10.73 -30.46
C LYS A 572 5.36 11.85 -29.48
N PHE A 573 5.14 11.52 -28.22
CA PHE A 573 4.85 12.52 -27.20
C PHE A 573 5.99 13.53 -27.01
N ALA A 574 7.25 13.10 -27.13
CA ALA A 574 8.39 14.00 -27.10
C ALA A 574 8.39 14.99 -28.27
N ASP A 575 7.95 14.56 -29.47
CA ASP A 575 7.75 15.45 -30.61
C ASP A 575 6.58 16.42 -30.36
N ASP A 576 5.46 15.94 -29.82
CA ASP A 576 4.27 16.75 -29.51
C ASP A 576 4.57 17.87 -28.48
N VAL A 577 5.46 17.61 -27.51
CA VAL A 577 5.88 18.58 -26.49
C VAL A 577 7.06 19.46 -26.96
N SER A 578 7.45 19.38 -28.24
CA SER A 578 8.56 20.15 -28.83
C SER A 578 9.93 19.89 -28.17
N MET A 579 10.11 18.75 -27.50
CA MET A 579 11.43 18.26 -27.06
C MET A 579 12.22 17.74 -28.28
N GLY A 580 11.50 17.05 -29.17
CA GLY A 580 12.02 16.43 -30.39
C GLY A 580 12.69 15.08 -30.09
N SER A 581 12.42 14.08 -30.94
CA SER A 581 12.95 12.72 -30.84
C SER A 581 14.49 12.66 -30.75
N SER A 582 15.21 13.64 -31.30
CA SER A 582 16.67 13.74 -31.22
C SER A 582 17.22 14.12 -29.84
N SER A 583 16.39 14.71 -28.99
CA SER A 583 16.72 15.10 -27.61
C SER A 583 16.30 14.05 -26.57
N VAL A 584 15.85 12.88 -27.03
CA VAL A 584 15.52 11.73 -26.19
C VAL A 584 16.60 10.67 -26.35
N GLN A 585 17.35 10.42 -25.30
CA GLN A 585 18.37 9.38 -25.27
C GLN A 585 17.79 8.11 -24.64
N THR A 586 18.01 6.95 -25.25
CA THR A 586 17.48 5.67 -24.76
C THR A 586 18.61 4.67 -24.53
N VAL A 587 18.54 3.91 -23.44
CA VAL A 587 19.45 2.79 -23.14
C VAL A 587 18.67 1.62 -22.56
N SER A 588 18.85 0.44 -23.12
CA SER A 588 18.28 -0.80 -22.56
C SER A 588 19.24 -1.37 -21.52
N LEU A 589 18.78 -1.46 -20.27
CA LEU A 589 19.59 -1.94 -19.17
C LEU A 589 19.76 -3.46 -19.26
N GLY A 590 21.02 -3.88 -19.25
CA GLY A 590 21.48 -5.26 -19.24
C GLY A 590 22.87 -5.34 -18.62
N GLN A 591 23.55 -6.47 -18.78
CA GLN A 591 24.88 -6.65 -18.20
C GLN A 591 25.86 -5.59 -18.73
N GLY A 592 26.46 -4.81 -17.81
CA GLY A 592 27.47 -3.80 -18.14
C GLY A 592 26.96 -2.44 -18.63
N GLN A 593 25.63 -2.23 -18.74
CA GLN A 593 25.07 -0.97 -19.26
C GLN A 593 24.92 0.15 -18.21
N GLY A 594 25.00 -0.17 -16.92
CA GLY A 594 24.85 0.79 -15.82
C GLY A 594 25.74 2.04 -15.94
N PRO A 595 27.07 1.91 -16.16
CA PRO A 595 27.96 3.07 -16.30
C PRO A 595 27.66 3.96 -17.51
N ILE A 596 27.07 3.40 -18.58
CA ILE A 596 26.67 4.17 -19.76
C ILE A 596 25.43 4.99 -19.42
N ALA A 597 24.42 4.35 -18.81
CA ALA A 597 23.22 5.02 -18.32
C ALA A 597 23.56 6.16 -17.36
N GLU A 598 24.50 5.94 -16.43
CA GLU A 598 24.98 6.95 -15.49
C GLU A 598 25.54 8.20 -16.21
N LYS A 599 26.44 8.00 -17.19
CA LYS A 599 27.00 9.11 -17.99
C LYS A 599 25.92 9.88 -18.76
N MET A 600 24.95 9.17 -19.34
CA MET A 600 23.83 9.78 -20.06
C MET A 600 22.98 10.64 -19.13
N ILE A 601 22.70 10.16 -17.91
CA ILE A 601 21.96 10.92 -16.90
C ILE A 601 22.70 12.21 -16.55
N TYR A 602 24.00 12.14 -16.19
CA TYR A 602 24.76 13.34 -15.84
C TYR A 602 24.79 14.39 -16.95
N GLN A 603 24.93 13.96 -18.21
CA GLN A 603 24.88 14.86 -19.35
C GLN A 603 23.47 15.44 -19.56
N ALA A 604 22.43 14.63 -19.44
CA ALA A 604 21.06 15.08 -19.64
C ALA A 604 20.58 16.06 -18.55
N ILE A 605 21.08 15.94 -17.32
CA ILE A 605 20.82 16.87 -16.22
C ILE A 605 21.28 18.29 -16.60
N THR A 606 22.45 18.43 -17.22
CA THR A 606 22.96 19.74 -17.67
C THR A 606 22.26 20.22 -18.93
N ASP A 607 22.06 19.31 -19.89
CA ASP A 607 21.54 19.66 -21.22
C ASP A 607 20.01 19.89 -21.22
N GLY A 608 19.30 19.39 -20.19
CA GLY A 608 17.84 19.46 -20.09
C GLY A 608 17.10 18.51 -21.03
N THR A 609 17.75 17.41 -21.43
CA THR A 609 17.22 16.39 -22.35
C THR A 609 16.55 15.24 -21.59
N TRP A 610 15.92 14.32 -22.31
CA TRP A 610 15.24 13.17 -21.70
C TRP A 610 16.10 11.92 -21.80
N VAL A 611 16.11 11.12 -20.73
CA VAL A 611 16.77 9.81 -20.70
C VAL A 611 15.73 8.74 -20.43
N VAL A 612 15.72 7.70 -21.26
CA VAL A 612 14.86 6.53 -21.15
C VAL A 612 15.70 5.31 -20.82
N LEU A 613 15.53 4.78 -19.61
CA LEU A 613 16.15 3.52 -19.18
C LEU A 613 15.13 2.40 -19.36
N GLN A 614 15.42 1.43 -20.22
CA GLN A 614 14.54 0.31 -20.46
C GLN A 614 14.95 -0.92 -19.66
N ASN A 615 13.98 -1.79 -19.37
CA ASN A 615 14.20 -3.10 -18.74
C ASN A 615 14.89 -3.02 -17.36
N CYS A 616 14.51 -2.05 -16.53
CA CYS A 616 15.16 -1.84 -15.22
C CYS A 616 15.15 -3.09 -14.32
N HIS A 617 14.09 -3.90 -14.35
CA HIS A 617 14.00 -5.19 -13.65
C HIS A 617 15.13 -6.18 -13.96
N LEU A 618 15.81 -6.06 -15.11
CA LEU A 618 16.95 -6.93 -15.46
C LEU A 618 18.27 -6.49 -14.82
N ALA A 619 18.38 -5.22 -14.40
CA ALA A 619 19.62 -4.63 -13.89
C ALA A 619 19.64 -4.51 -12.37
N THR A 620 19.30 -5.60 -11.67
CA THR A 620 19.14 -5.63 -10.21
C THR A 620 20.39 -5.19 -9.46
N SER A 621 21.59 -5.50 -9.97
CA SER A 621 22.86 -5.12 -9.33
C SER A 621 23.18 -3.64 -9.41
N TRP A 622 22.60 -2.91 -10.38
CA TRP A 622 22.83 -1.48 -10.57
C TRP A 622 21.70 -0.60 -9.98
N MET A 623 20.56 -1.20 -9.59
CA MET A 623 19.46 -0.48 -8.97
C MET A 623 19.85 0.35 -7.73
N PRO A 624 20.73 -0.11 -6.82
CA PRO A 624 21.19 0.73 -5.70
C PRO A 624 21.96 1.98 -6.14
N ALA A 625 22.71 1.89 -7.26
CA ALA A 625 23.40 3.05 -7.82
C ALA A 625 22.43 4.04 -8.47
N LEU A 626 21.39 3.54 -9.16
CA LEU A 626 20.33 4.38 -9.71
C LEU A 626 19.55 5.11 -8.60
N GLU A 627 19.25 4.41 -7.50
CA GLU A 627 18.63 4.99 -6.31
C GLU A 627 19.48 6.14 -5.77
N LYS A 628 20.79 5.92 -5.60
CA LYS A 628 21.74 6.97 -5.18
C LYS A 628 21.70 8.19 -6.12
N ILE A 629 21.72 7.98 -7.44
CA ILE A 629 21.64 9.06 -8.43
C ILE A 629 20.33 9.85 -8.25
N CYS A 630 19.20 9.17 -8.11
CA CYS A 630 17.90 9.83 -7.95
C CYS A 630 17.78 10.61 -6.64
N GLU A 631 18.41 10.16 -5.55
CA GLU A 631 18.35 10.83 -4.26
C GLU A 631 19.37 11.97 -4.09
N GLU A 632 20.58 11.83 -4.63
CA GLU A 632 21.71 12.71 -4.30
C GLU A 632 22.14 13.61 -5.46
N VAL A 633 21.93 13.17 -6.70
CA VAL A 633 22.39 13.90 -7.90
C VAL A 633 21.26 14.70 -8.51
N ILE A 634 20.08 14.09 -8.68
CA ILE A 634 18.91 14.72 -9.30
C ILE A 634 18.18 15.59 -8.26
N VAL A 635 18.81 16.71 -7.90
CA VAL A 635 18.29 17.69 -6.93
C VAL A 635 17.84 18.97 -7.63
N PRO A 636 16.83 19.69 -7.11
CA PRO A 636 16.29 20.89 -7.76
C PRO A 636 17.33 21.98 -8.04
N GLU A 637 18.35 22.09 -7.19
CA GLU A 637 19.39 23.13 -7.31
C GLU A 637 20.35 22.91 -8.48
N ASN A 638 20.55 21.65 -8.89
CA ASN A 638 21.54 21.25 -9.88
C ASN A 638 20.93 20.63 -11.15
N THR A 639 19.60 20.59 -11.27
CA THR A 639 18.90 19.90 -12.36
C THR A 639 18.14 20.88 -13.24
N ASN A 640 18.30 20.77 -14.56
CA ASN A 640 17.55 21.58 -15.51
C ASN A 640 16.03 21.26 -15.46
N ASP A 641 15.18 22.29 -15.43
CA ASP A 641 13.72 22.14 -15.33
C ASP A 641 13.09 21.28 -16.45
N LYS A 642 13.72 21.21 -17.63
CA LYS A 642 13.24 20.41 -18.78
C LYS A 642 13.64 18.94 -18.72
N PHE A 643 14.65 18.59 -17.93
CA PHE A 643 15.15 17.23 -17.78
C PHE A 643 14.03 16.30 -17.30
N ARG A 644 13.97 15.09 -17.85
CA ARG A 644 13.11 14.02 -17.36
C ARG A 644 13.81 12.67 -17.47
N LEU A 645 13.67 11.88 -16.41
CA LEU A 645 14.09 10.50 -16.37
C LEU A 645 12.88 9.59 -16.54
N TRP A 646 12.90 8.75 -17.57
CA TRP A 646 11.89 7.76 -17.88
C TRP A 646 12.44 6.36 -17.61
N LEU A 647 11.70 5.53 -16.88
CA LEU A 647 12.08 4.18 -16.52
C LEU A 647 11.03 3.21 -17.06
N THR A 648 11.44 2.10 -17.68
CA THR A 648 10.52 1.02 -18.06
C THR A 648 10.91 -0.27 -17.35
N SER A 649 9.92 -0.94 -16.75
CA SER A 649 10.16 -2.16 -15.99
C SER A 649 8.93 -3.06 -15.95
N TYR A 650 9.15 -4.37 -15.92
CA TYR A 650 8.17 -5.29 -15.37
C TYR A 650 8.15 -5.17 -13.83
N PRO A 651 7.04 -5.57 -13.19
CA PRO A 651 6.96 -5.82 -11.76
C PRO A 651 8.20 -6.50 -11.19
N SER A 652 8.77 -5.93 -10.13
CA SER A 652 9.92 -6.52 -9.44
C SER A 652 10.04 -6.04 -8.01
N GLU A 653 10.17 -6.98 -7.08
CA GLU A 653 10.47 -6.72 -5.66
C GLU A 653 11.83 -6.06 -5.44
N LYS A 654 12.75 -6.21 -6.41
CA LYS A 654 14.11 -5.66 -6.34
C LYS A 654 14.19 -4.21 -6.84
N PHE A 655 13.07 -3.65 -7.32
CA PHE A 655 13.03 -2.27 -7.75
C PHE A 655 13.08 -1.34 -6.52
N PRO A 656 13.94 -0.30 -6.49
CA PRO A 656 14.09 0.53 -5.31
C PRO A 656 12.80 1.22 -4.88
N VAL A 657 12.42 1.03 -3.62
CA VAL A 657 11.18 1.59 -3.04
C VAL A 657 11.21 3.11 -3.05
N SER A 658 12.36 3.73 -2.81
CA SER A 658 12.54 5.20 -2.84
C SER A 658 12.18 5.81 -4.20
N ILE A 659 12.63 5.18 -5.30
CA ILE A 659 12.33 5.60 -6.67
C ILE A 659 10.82 5.46 -6.93
N LEU A 660 10.18 4.39 -6.47
CA LEU A 660 8.73 4.19 -6.64
C LEU A 660 7.92 5.21 -5.82
N GLN A 661 8.36 5.51 -4.60
CA GLN A 661 7.69 6.45 -3.71
C GLN A 661 7.75 7.90 -4.23
N ASN A 662 8.85 8.28 -4.87
CA ASN A 662 9.05 9.63 -5.44
C ASN A 662 8.61 9.75 -6.91
N GLY A 663 8.62 8.64 -7.65
CA GLY A 663 8.29 8.60 -9.07
C GLY A 663 6.79 8.58 -9.37
N ILE A 664 6.45 8.99 -10.59
CA ILE A 664 5.10 8.89 -11.14
C ILE A 664 5.01 7.59 -11.91
N LYS A 665 4.16 6.69 -11.44
CA LYS A 665 3.96 5.36 -12.03
C LYS A 665 2.80 5.41 -13.01
N MET A 666 2.92 4.64 -14.08
CA MET A 666 1.85 4.44 -15.03
C MET A 666 1.92 3.05 -15.64
N THR A 667 0.78 2.39 -15.75
CA THR A 667 0.68 1.07 -16.37
C THR A 667 0.28 1.21 -17.84
N ASN A 668 0.97 0.48 -18.72
CA ASN A 668 0.60 0.37 -20.13
C ASN A 668 0.19 -1.07 -20.44
N GLU A 669 -1.10 -1.37 -20.32
CA GLU A 669 -1.68 -2.71 -20.54
C GLU A 669 -2.77 -2.67 -21.61
N PRO A 670 -3.00 -3.75 -22.37
CA PRO A 670 -4.17 -3.88 -23.23
C PRO A 670 -5.45 -3.75 -22.39
N PRO A 671 -6.46 -2.99 -22.87
CA PRO A 671 -7.68 -2.78 -22.10
C PRO A 671 -8.52 -4.05 -22.05
N LYS A 672 -9.27 -4.23 -20.96
CA LYS A 672 -10.24 -5.33 -20.84
C LYS A 672 -11.57 -4.97 -21.49
N GLY A 673 -12.15 -5.94 -22.20
CA GLY A 673 -13.44 -5.86 -22.87
C GLY A 673 -13.34 -5.38 -24.32
N VAL A 674 -14.14 -5.99 -25.20
CA VAL A 674 -14.11 -5.75 -26.66
C VAL A 674 -14.36 -4.28 -26.99
N ARG A 675 -15.30 -3.63 -26.31
CA ARG A 675 -15.61 -2.20 -26.49
C ARG A 675 -14.40 -1.30 -26.24
N VAL A 676 -13.71 -1.49 -25.13
CA VAL A 676 -12.59 -0.61 -24.74
C VAL A 676 -11.40 -0.86 -25.66
N ASN A 677 -11.18 -2.13 -26.04
CA ASN A 677 -10.15 -2.52 -26.99
C ASN A 677 -10.35 -1.86 -28.37
N LEU A 678 -11.57 -1.92 -28.91
CA LEU A 678 -11.93 -1.22 -30.15
C LEU A 678 -11.76 0.29 -30.05
N LEU A 679 -12.23 0.93 -28.96
CA LEU A 679 -12.03 2.37 -28.76
C LEU A 679 -10.56 2.72 -28.76
N ARG A 680 -9.72 1.94 -28.07
CA ARG A 680 -8.28 2.17 -28.01
C ARG A 680 -7.64 2.08 -29.39
N SER A 681 -7.92 1.02 -30.16
CA SER A 681 -7.35 0.87 -31.51
C SER A 681 -7.67 2.09 -32.39
N TYR A 682 -8.91 2.59 -32.33
CA TYR A 682 -9.36 3.74 -33.14
C TYR A 682 -8.91 5.12 -32.63
N LEU A 683 -8.57 5.24 -31.35
CA LEU A 683 -8.07 6.49 -30.75
C LEU A 683 -6.54 6.61 -30.84
N ASN A 684 -5.84 5.51 -31.08
CA ASN A 684 -4.40 5.45 -31.16
C ASN A 684 -3.89 5.49 -32.61
N ASP A 685 -2.64 5.91 -32.76
CA ASP A 685 -1.94 5.82 -34.04
C ASP A 685 -1.70 4.35 -34.44
N PRO A 686 -1.82 4.02 -35.73
CA PRO A 686 -1.97 4.96 -36.86
C PRO A 686 -3.42 5.31 -37.23
N ILE A 687 -4.44 4.69 -36.64
CA ILE A 687 -5.85 4.84 -37.08
C ILE A 687 -6.36 6.27 -36.82
N SER A 688 -5.95 6.88 -35.71
CA SER A 688 -6.33 8.25 -35.36
C SER A 688 -5.79 9.32 -36.30
N ASP A 689 -4.71 9.04 -37.04
CA ASP A 689 -4.14 9.97 -38.01
C ASP A 689 -5.05 10.08 -39.25
N PRO A 690 -5.64 11.26 -39.53
CA PRO A 690 -6.50 11.46 -40.69
C PRO A 690 -5.81 11.19 -42.03
N VAL A 691 -4.49 11.35 -42.10
CA VAL A 691 -3.70 11.09 -43.31
C VAL A 691 -3.64 9.59 -43.57
N PHE A 692 -3.23 8.81 -42.57
CA PHE A 692 -3.21 7.35 -42.66
C PHE A 692 -4.62 6.79 -42.96
N PHE A 693 -5.64 7.22 -42.21
CA PHE A 693 -7.00 6.70 -42.33
C PHE A 693 -7.60 6.89 -43.73
N LYS A 694 -7.25 7.99 -44.42
CA LYS A 694 -7.77 8.35 -45.75
C LYS A 694 -6.86 7.94 -46.92
N SER A 695 -5.71 7.34 -46.65
CA SER A 695 -4.70 7.06 -47.68
C SER A 695 -5.00 5.86 -48.60
N CYS A 696 -6.07 5.10 -48.37
CA CYS A 696 -6.42 3.93 -49.19
C CYS A 696 -7.30 4.29 -50.40
N GLN A 697 -7.00 3.71 -51.56
CA GLN A 697 -7.76 3.91 -52.82
C GLN A 697 -9.18 3.32 -52.78
N LYS A 698 -9.42 2.31 -51.93
CA LYS A 698 -10.72 1.63 -51.74
C LYS A 698 -11.29 1.90 -50.34
N PRO A 699 -11.77 3.12 -50.05
CA PRO A 699 -12.03 3.58 -48.68
C PRO A 699 -13.14 2.81 -47.97
N LYS A 700 -14.22 2.42 -48.68
CA LYS A 700 -15.33 1.66 -48.06
C LYS A 700 -14.85 0.30 -47.55
N LEU A 701 -14.12 -0.42 -48.38
CA LEU A 701 -13.64 -1.76 -48.05
C LEU A 701 -12.52 -1.72 -47.02
N TRP A 702 -11.60 -0.75 -47.13
CA TRP A 702 -10.59 -0.47 -46.11
C TRP A 702 -11.20 -0.32 -44.72
N GLN A 703 -12.25 0.51 -44.59
CA GLN A 703 -12.89 0.73 -43.30
C GLN A 703 -13.56 -0.53 -42.74
N LYS A 704 -14.16 -1.37 -43.59
CA LYS A 704 -14.78 -2.63 -43.17
C LYS A 704 -13.73 -3.66 -42.70
N LEU A 705 -12.67 -3.88 -43.50
CA LEU A 705 -11.59 -4.80 -43.16
C LEU A 705 -10.80 -4.32 -41.93
N LEU A 706 -10.57 -3.01 -41.81
CA LEU A 706 -9.94 -2.40 -40.64
C LEU A 706 -10.76 -2.64 -39.37
N PHE A 707 -12.07 -2.38 -39.42
CA PHE A 707 -12.96 -2.62 -38.27
C PHE A 707 -12.98 -4.10 -37.89
N GLY A 708 -13.10 -5.00 -38.89
CA GLY A 708 -13.07 -6.44 -38.67
C GLY A 708 -11.74 -6.91 -38.07
N LEU A 709 -10.60 -6.39 -38.54
CA LEU A 709 -9.29 -6.72 -37.98
C LEU A 709 -9.14 -6.22 -36.53
N CYS A 710 -9.58 -5.00 -36.22
CA CYS A 710 -9.60 -4.49 -34.85
C CYS A 710 -10.51 -5.33 -33.93
N PHE A 711 -11.66 -5.79 -34.44
CA PHE A 711 -12.54 -6.70 -33.71
C PHE A 711 -11.89 -8.06 -33.48
N PHE A 712 -11.27 -8.64 -34.50
CA PHE A 712 -10.50 -9.89 -34.37
C PHE A 712 -9.39 -9.75 -33.34
N HIS A 713 -8.63 -8.66 -33.36
CA HIS A 713 -7.58 -8.37 -32.38
C HIS A 713 -8.13 -8.33 -30.95
N ALA A 714 -9.26 -7.63 -30.74
CA ALA A 714 -9.94 -7.58 -29.45
C ALA A 714 -10.40 -8.97 -28.98
N VAL A 715 -10.97 -9.78 -29.88
CA VAL A 715 -11.44 -11.14 -29.59
C VAL A 715 -10.29 -12.06 -29.20
N VAL A 716 -9.19 -12.10 -29.96
CA VAL A 716 -8.07 -13.02 -29.66
C VAL A 716 -7.37 -12.65 -28.35
N GLN A 717 -7.28 -11.36 -28.02
CA GLN A 717 -6.76 -10.90 -26.73
C GLN A 717 -7.68 -11.30 -25.57
N GLU A 718 -8.98 -11.00 -25.66
CA GLU A 718 -9.95 -11.30 -24.60
C GLU A 718 -10.14 -12.80 -24.37
N ARG A 719 -10.01 -13.62 -25.42
CA ARG A 719 -10.10 -15.08 -25.29
C ARG A 719 -9.08 -15.66 -24.31
N ARG A 720 -7.95 -14.99 -24.05
CA ARG A 720 -6.97 -15.42 -23.03
C ARG A 720 -7.55 -15.49 -21.62
N ASN A 721 -8.58 -14.71 -21.33
CA ASN A 721 -9.22 -14.68 -20.01
C ASN A 721 -10.00 -15.96 -19.69
N PHE A 722 -10.27 -16.83 -20.68
CA PHE A 722 -11.01 -18.08 -20.49
C PHE A 722 -10.11 -19.30 -20.25
N GLY A 723 -8.80 -19.09 -20.05
CA GLY A 723 -7.84 -20.18 -19.86
C GLY A 723 -7.88 -21.18 -21.03
N PRO A 724 -7.82 -22.50 -20.77
CA PRO A 724 -7.84 -23.54 -21.80
C PRO A 724 -9.08 -23.56 -22.70
N LEU A 725 -10.22 -22.99 -22.26
CA LEU A 725 -11.42 -22.85 -23.12
C LEU A 725 -11.22 -21.76 -24.18
N GLY A 726 -10.37 -20.78 -23.88
CA GLY A 726 -9.97 -19.71 -24.77
C GLY A 726 -8.81 -20.12 -25.67
N TRP A 727 -7.68 -20.45 -25.05
CA TRP A 727 -6.43 -20.90 -25.68
C TRP A 727 -5.77 -21.96 -24.79
N ASN A 728 -5.22 -23.02 -25.37
CA ASN A 728 -4.46 -24.01 -24.60
C ASN A 728 -3.22 -23.37 -23.96
N ILE A 729 -2.57 -22.44 -24.67
CA ILE A 729 -1.40 -21.68 -24.21
C ILE A 729 -1.74 -20.18 -24.23
N PRO A 730 -1.40 -19.41 -23.18
CA PRO A 730 -1.80 -18.00 -23.05
C PRO A 730 -0.94 -17.06 -23.92
N TYR A 731 -1.05 -17.13 -25.25
CA TYR A 731 -0.28 -16.34 -26.22
C TYR A 731 -0.43 -14.83 -26.07
N GLU A 732 0.66 -14.07 -26.24
CA GLU A 732 0.67 -12.61 -26.16
C GLU A 732 0.55 -11.97 -27.55
N PHE A 733 -0.68 -11.63 -27.94
CA PHE A 733 -0.95 -10.84 -29.15
C PHE A 733 -0.83 -9.34 -28.85
N ASN A 734 0.00 -8.63 -29.60
CA ASN A 734 0.37 -7.25 -29.28
C ASN A 734 0.00 -6.25 -30.40
N GLU A 735 0.19 -4.96 -30.12
CA GLU A 735 -0.16 -3.88 -31.06
C GLU A 735 0.69 -3.93 -32.33
N SER A 736 1.91 -4.50 -32.30
CA SER A 736 2.72 -4.66 -33.51
C SER A 736 2.10 -5.65 -34.49
N ASP A 737 1.48 -6.73 -33.99
CA ASP A 737 0.78 -7.70 -34.83
C ASP A 737 -0.41 -7.04 -35.55
N LEU A 738 -1.15 -6.17 -34.85
CA LEU A 738 -2.23 -5.36 -35.43
C LEU A 738 -1.70 -4.35 -36.45
N ARG A 739 -0.67 -3.57 -36.10
CA ARG A 739 -0.09 -2.52 -36.98
C ARG A 739 0.42 -3.07 -38.31
N ILE A 740 1.19 -4.15 -38.27
CA ILE A 740 1.72 -4.77 -39.49
C ILE A 740 0.57 -5.31 -40.35
N SER A 741 -0.42 -5.95 -39.73
CA SER A 741 -1.59 -6.48 -40.45
C SER A 741 -2.41 -5.36 -41.11
N MET A 742 -2.60 -4.22 -40.43
CA MET A 742 -3.28 -3.04 -41.00
C MET A 742 -2.51 -2.45 -42.20
N GLN A 743 -1.19 -2.33 -42.11
CA GLN A 743 -0.36 -1.85 -43.21
C GLN A 743 -0.39 -2.80 -44.40
N GLN A 744 -0.37 -4.11 -44.16
CA GLN A 744 -0.51 -5.12 -45.21
C GLN A 744 -1.86 -5.01 -45.90
N ILE A 745 -2.99 -4.91 -45.17
CA ILE A 745 -4.31 -4.70 -45.77
C ILE A 745 -4.27 -3.46 -46.69
N GLN A 746 -3.74 -2.34 -46.21
CA GLN A 746 -3.68 -1.10 -46.97
C GLN A 746 -2.84 -1.23 -48.24
N MET A 747 -1.68 -1.90 -48.16
CA MET A 747 -0.81 -2.20 -49.29
C MET A 747 -1.55 -3.04 -50.35
N PHE A 748 -2.15 -4.16 -49.96
CA PHE A 748 -2.87 -5.04 -50.89
C PHE A 748 -4.09 -4.37 -51.53
N LEU A 749 -4.82 -3.54 -50.78
CA LEU A 749 -5.98 -2.81 -51.32
C LEU A 749 -5.58 -1.73 -52.33
N ASN A 750 -4.37 -1.18 -52.23
CA ASN A 750 -3.85 -0.16 -53.13
C ASN A 750 -3.15 -0.75 -54.36
N GLU A 751 -2.52 -1.92 -54.24
CA GLU A 751 -1.74 -2.54 -55.33
C GLU A 751 -2.55 -3.47 -56.24
N TYR A 752 -3.58 -4.15 -55.71
CA TYR A 752 -4.33 -5.18 -56.45
C TYR A 752 -5.78 -4.73 -56.75
N GLU A 753 -6.28 -5.06 -57.94
CA GLU A 753 -7.69 -4.80 -58.32
C GLU A 753 -8.66 -5.76 -57.59
N GLU A 754 -8.37 -7.05 -57.59
CA GLU A 754 -9.07 -8.06 -56.79
C GLU A 754 -8.37 -8.28 -55.44
N ILE A 755 -9.14 -8.50 -54.38
CA ILE A 755 -8.60 -8.63 -53.03
C ILE A 755 -8.07 -10.06 -52.83
N PRO A 756 -6.78 -10.26 -52.54
CA PRO A 756 -6.23 -11.59 -52.32
C PRO A 756 -6.52 -12.04 -50.89
N PHE A 757 -7.77 -12.43 -50.60
CA PHE A 757 -8.20 -12.89 -49.26
C PHE A 757 -7.36 -14.06 -48.73
N GLU A 758 -6.95 -14.98 -49.60
CA GLU A 758 -6.07 -16.10 -49.21
C GLU A 758 -4.70 -15.60 -48.73
N ALA A 759 -4.11 -14.62 -49.43
CA ALA A 759 -2.84 -14.03 -49.04
C ALA A 759 -2.97 -13.23 -47.74
N LEU A 760 -4.04 -12.44 -47.58
CA LEU A 760 -4.33 -11.71 -46.33
C LEU A 760 -4.52 -12.66 -45.14
N THR A 761 -5.24 -13.77 -45.34
CA THR A 761 -5.46 -14.82 -44.34
C THR A 761 -4.15 -15.49 -43.96
N TYR A 762 -3.31 -15.83 -44.93
CA TYR A 762 -2.00 -16.41 -44.66
C TYR A 762 -1.08 -15.43 -43.91
N LEU A 763 -0.95 -14.19 -44.38
CA LEU A 763 -0.06 -13.21 -43.74
C LEU A 763 -0.51 -12.86 -42.32
N THR A 764 -1.80 -12.62 -42.11
CA THR A 764 -2.31 -12.26 -40.78
C THR A 764 -2.37 -13.49 -39.86
N GLY A 765 -2.92 -14.60 -40.36
CA GLY A 765 -3.21 -15.79 -39.58
C GLY A 765 -2.03 -16.72 -39.36
N GLU A 766 -1.13 -16.87 -40.33
CA GLU A 766 0.02 -17.79 -40.25
C GLU A 766 1.32 -17.06 -39.90
N CYS A 767 1.55 -15.85 -40.42
CA CYS A 767 2.79 -15.12 -40.20
C CYS A 767 2.71 -14.18 -38.99
N ASN A 768 1.79 -13.22 -38.99
CA ASN A 768 1.76 -12.16 -37.97
C ASN A 768 1.28 -12.70 -36.61
N TYR A 769 0.04 -13.24 -36.54
CA TYR A 769 -0.50 -13.81 -35.30
C TYR A 769 -0.07 -15.26 -35.13
N GLY A 770 -0.12 -16.07 -36.19
CA GLY A 770 0.24 -17.49 -36.17
C GLY A 770 1.70 -17.77 -35.83
N GLY A 771 2.61 -16.83 -36.10
CA GLY A 771 4.01 -16.93 -35.70
C GLY A 771 4.22 -17.05 -34.19
N ARG A 772 3.23 -16.65 -33.38
CA ARG A 772 3.24 -16.78 -31.91
C ARG A 772 2.59 -18.07 -31.43
N VAL A 773 1.74 -18.68 -32.26
CA VAL A 773 0.90 -19.82 -31.86
C VAL A 773 1.65 -21.12 -32.14
N THR A 774 1.93 -21.85 -31.07
CA THR A 774 2.73 -23.08 -31.10
C THR A 774 1.89 -24.36 -31.13
N ASP A 775 0.66 -24.32 -30.62
CA ASP A 775 -0.25 -25.47 -30.58
C ASP A 775 -1.09 -25.56 -31.87
N ASP A 776 -1.24 -26.77 -32.41
CA ASP A 776 -1.96 -27.03 -33.66
C ASP A 776 -3.47 -26.72 -33.54
N LYS A 777 -4.07 -26.98 -32.37
CA LYS A 777 -5.50 -26.72 -32.16
C LYS A 777 -5.77 -25.25 -31.98
N ASP A 778 -4.92 -24.54 -31.25
CA ASP A 778 -4.98 -23.09 -31.15
C ASP A 778 -4.74 -22.43 -32.51
N ARG A 779 -3.82 -22.93 -33.33
CA ARG A 779 -3.59 -22.41 -34.69
C ARG A 779 -4.83 -22.56 -35.57
N ARG A 780 -5.48 -23.73 -35.52
CA ARG A 780 -6.75 -23.95 -36.22
C ARG A 780 -7.85 -22.99 -35.74
N LEU A 781 -7.94 -22.76 -34.43
CA LEU A 781 -8.90 -21.83 -33.84
C LEU A 781 -8.63 -20.39 -34.32
N LEU A 782 -7.39 -19.93 -34.30
CA LEU A 782 -7.00 -18.60 -34.77
C LEU A 782 -7.44 -18.36 -36.22
N LEU A 783 -7.16 -19.32 -37.11
CA LEU A 783 -7.58 -19.24 -38.52
C LEU A 783 -9.10 -19.27 -38.68
N SER A 784 -9.80 -20.07 -37.85
CA SER A 784 -11.26 -20.11 -37.85
C SER A 784 -11.91 -18.81 -37.36
N LEU A 785 -11.26 -18.09 -36.45
CA LEU A 785 -11.71 -16.76 -36.03
C LEU A 785 -11.44 -15.74 -37.13
N LEU A 786 -10.26 -15.80 -37.76
CA LEU A 786 -9.89 -14.87 -38.82
C LEU A 786 -10.77 -15.01 -40.09
N SER A 787 -11.23 -16.22 -40.40
CA SER A 787 -12.11 -16.46 -41.55
C SER A 787 -13.47 -15.77 -41.45
N THR A 788 -13.89 -15.39 -40.23
CA THR A 788 -15.11 -14.57 -40.03
C THR A 788 -14.93 -13.14 -40.51
N VAL A 789 -13.69 -12.66 -40.63
CA VAL A 789 -13.35 -11.30 -41.07
C VAL A 789 -12.87 -11.30 -42.53
N TYR A 790 -11.95 -12.19 -42.88
CA TYR A 790 -11.41 -12.26 -44.24
C TYR A 790 -12.20 -13.22 -45.11
N ASN A 791 -13.36 -12.76 -45.54
CA ASN A 791 -14.20 -13.42 -46.53
C ASN A 791 -14.89 -12.39 -47.43
N LYS A 792 -15.50 -12.85 -48.52
CA LYS A 792 -16.21 -11.98 -49.46
C LYS A 792 -17.50 -11.40 -48.89
N ASP A 793 -18.09 -12.04 -47.89
CA ASP A 793 -19.36 -11.62 -47.29
C ASP A 793 -19.23 -10.35 -46.43
N ILE A 794 -18.01 -9.97 -46.03
CA ILE A 794 -17.75 -8.72 -45.30
C ILE A 794 -18.18 -7.46 -46.09
N GLU A 795 -18.34 -7.57 -47.41
CA GLU A 795 -18.83 -6.50 -48.26
C GLU A 795 -20.31 -6.15 -48.03
N GLN A 796 -21.09 -7.05 -47.40
CA GLN A 796 -22.50 -6.85 -47.10
C GLN A 796 -22.71 -5.67 -46.13
N GLU A 797 -23.85 -4.97 -46.24
CA GLU A 797 -24.24 -3.94 -45.28
C GLU A 797 -24.66 -4.58 -43.95
N LYS A 798 -24.17 -4.03 -42.83
CA LYS A 798 -24.37 -4.61 -41.48
C LYS A 798 -23.97 -6.10 -41.39
N TYR A 799 -22.81 -6.44 -41.96
CA TYR A 799 -22.24 -7.78 -41.79
C TYR A 799 -22.04 -8.09 -40.31
N MET A 800 -22.59 -9.23 -39.86
CA MET A 800 -22.55 -9.68 -38.46
C MET A 800 -21.22 -10.37 -38.17
N LEU A 801 -20.54 -9.93 -37.11
CA LEU A 801 -19.26 -10.48 -36.68
C LEU A 801 -19.41 -11.55 -35.60
N SER A 802 -20.55 -11.58 -34.91
CA SER A 802 -20.91 -12.63 -33.97
C SER A 802 -22.34 -13.11 -34.21
N ALA A 803 -22.72 -14.23 -33.58
CA ALA A 803 -24.09 -14.74 -33.66
C ALA A 803 -25.10 -13.81 -32.94
N GLY A 804 -24.64 -13.01 -31.99
CA GLY A 804 -25.43 -12.01 -31.28
C GLY A 804 -25.69 -10.77 -32.13
N GLY A 805 -26.89 -10.20 -32.03
CA GLY A 805 -27.32 -9.05 -32.86
C GLY A 805 -26.58 -7.73 -32.60
N ASP A 806 -25.72 -7.69 -31.59
CA ASP A 806 -25.07 -6.47 -31.11
C ASP A 806 -23.75 -6.14 -31.82
N TYR A 807 -23.10 -7.12 -32.49
CA TYR A 807 -21.77 -6.95 -33.08
C TYR A 807 -21.80 -7.09 -34.61
N TYR A 808 -21.95 -5.97 -35.30
CA TYR A 808 -21.85 -5.83 -36.76
C TYR A 808 -20.86 -4.74 -37.19
N ILE A 809 -20.53 -4.72 -38.48
CA ILE A 809 -19.70 -3.67 -39.09
C ILE A 809 -20.57 -2.42 -39.37
N PRO A 810 -20.29 -1.26 -38.74
CA PRO A 810 -21.11 -0.06 -38.91
C PRO A 810 -20.92 0.58 -40.30
N PRO A 811 -22.00 1.09 -40.94
CA PRO A 811 -21.92 1.75 -42.25
C PRO A 811 -21.27 3.14 -42.19
N HIS A 812 -21.45 3.87 -41.07
CA HIS A 812 -20.90 5.21 -40.85
C HIS A 812 -20.47 5.38 -39.38
N GLY A 813 -19.34 6.09 -39.16
CA GLY A 813 -18.93 6.56 -37.83
C GLY A 813 -18.67 5.46 -36.80
N PRO A 814 -17.51 4.77 -36.82
CA PRO A 814 -17.23 3.67 -35.90
C PRO A 814 -17.32 4.10 -34.43
N TYR A 815 -17.00 5.35 -34.10
CA TYR A 815 -16.93 5.84 -32.72
C TYR A 815 -18.25 5.82 -31.96
N GLU A 816 -19.37 6.24 -32.56
CA GLU A 816 -20.68 6.26 -31.88
C GLU A 816 -21.17 4.84 -31.62
N TYR A 817 -21.00 3.97 -32.62
CA TYR A 817 -21.36 2.56 -32.52
C TYR A 817 -20.53 1.82 -31.46
N ILE A 818 -19.21 1.99 -31.45
CA ILE A 818 -18.37 1.36 -30.43
C ILE A 818 -18.79 1.83 -29.02
N ARG A 819 -19.19 3.10 -28.85
CA ARG A 819 -19.69 3.62 -27.58
C ARG A 819 -21.07 3.08 -27.18
N SER A 820 -21.87 2.58 -28.12
CA SER A 820 -23.14 1.91 -27.79
C SER A 820 -22.99 0.44 -27.41
N LEU A 821 -21.82 -0.18 -27.66
CA LEU A 821 -21.60 -1.59 -27.33
C LEU A 821 -21.71 -1.85 -25.81
N PRO A 822 -22.15 -3.06 -25.39
CA PRO A 822 -22.18 -3.46 -23.99
C PRO A 822 -20.83 -3.29 -23.29
N ILE A 823 -20.87 -2.93 -22.00
CA ILE A 823 -19.66 -2.86 -21.14
C ILE A 823 -19.17 -4.29 -20.84
N THR A 824 -20.09 -5.16 -20.42
CA THR A 824 -19.84 -6.58 -20.21
C THR A 824 -20.04 -7.32 -21.54
N THR A 825 -19.00 -8.00 -22.01
CA THR A 825 -19.04 -8.76 -23.27
C THR A 825 -19.53 -10.18 -23.02
N HIS A 826 -20.52 -10.64 -23.77
CA HIS A 826 -21.03 -12.00 -23.67
C HIS A 826 -20.10 -13.04 -24.36
N PRO A 827 -20.01 -14.29 -23.85
CA PRO A 827 -19.15 -15.35 -24.39
C PRO A 827 -19.37 -15.67 -25.87
N GLU A 828 -20.58 -15.47 -26.37
CA GLU A 828 -20.95 -15.72 -27.76
C GLU A 828 -20.07 -14.95 -28.75
N VAL A 829 -19.60 -13.75 -28.36
CA VAL A 829 -18.74 -12.88 -29.17
C VAL A 829 -17.40 -13.54 -29.43
N PHE A 830 -16.97 -14.37 -28.49
CA PHE A 830 -15.74 -15.15 -28.61
C PHE A 830 -15.97 -16.49 -29.30
N GLY A 831 -17.23 -16.90 -29.57
CA GLY A 831 -17.57 -18.25 -30.02
C GLY A 831 -17.58 -19.28 -28.89
N LEU A 832 -17.85 -18.84 -27.65
CA LEU A 832 -17.94 -19.68 -26.46
C LEU A 832 -19.39 -19.80 -25.95
N HIS A 833 -19.70 -20.90 -25.26
CA HIS A 833 -20.97 -21.09 -24.57
C HIS A 833 -21.02 -20.26 -23.28
N GLU A 834 -22.22 -19.88 -22.82
CA GLU A 834 -22.42 -19.06 -21.60
C GLU A 834 -21.74 -19.64 -20.35
N ASN A 835 -21.75 -20.96 -20.19
CA ASN A 835 -21.03 -21.66 -19.11
C ASN A 835 -19.52 -21.37 -19.03
N ALA A 836 -18.88 -20.90 -20.12
CA ALA A 836 -17.48 -20.51 -20.09
C ALA A 836 -17.22 -19.31 -19.17
N ASP A 837 -18.20 -18.43 -19.00
CA ASP A 837 -18.12 -17.31 -18.05
C ASP A 837 -18.04 -17.81 -16.61
N ILE A 838 -18.72 -18.90 -16.26
CA ILE A 838 -18.75 -19.38 -14.87
C ILE A 838 -17.33 -19.69 -14.38
N THR A 839 -16.51 -20.39 -15.18
CA THR A 839 -15.13 -20.71 -14.81
C THR A 839 -14.27 -19.46 -14.71
N LYS A 840 -14.37 -18.57 -15.71
CA LYS A 840 -13.64 -17.30 -15.75
C LYS A 840 -14.01 -16.41 -14.54
N ASP A 841 -15.30 -16.16 -14.34
CA ASP A 841 -15.80 -15.25 -13.31
C ASP A 841 -15.52 -15.80 -11.89
N ASN A 842 -15.55 -17.12 -11.70
CA ASN A 842 -15.08 -17.75 -10.45
C ASN A 842 -13.59 -17.51 -10.23
N GLN A 843 -12.76 -17.62 -11.27
CA GLN A 843 -11.34 -17.33 -11.19
C GLN A 843 -11.09 -15.86 -10.84
N GLU A 844 -11.80 -14.92 -11.49
CA GLU A 844 -11.72 -13.49 -11.18
C GLU A 844 -12.16 -13.19 -9.74
N THR A 845 -13.24 -13.83 -9.26
CA THR A 845 -13.70 -13.68 -7.87
C THR A 845 -12.66 -14.19 -6.87
N ASN A 846 -12.06 -15.36 -7.12
CA ASN A 846 -11.01 -15.90 -6.27
C ASN A 846 -9.77 -15.01 -6.25
N GLN A 847 -9.37 -14.46 -7.41
CA GLN A 847 -8.26 -13.51 -7.51
C GLN A 847 -8.56 -12.23 -6.73
N LEU A 848 -9.76 -11.67 -6.87
CA LEU A 848 -10.21 -10.48 -6.14
C LEU A 848 -10.11 -10.72 -4.63
N PHE A 849 -10.73 -11.80 -4.12
CA PHE A 849 -10.71 -12.09 -2.68
C PHE A 849 -9.32 -12.41 -2.15
N HIS A 850 -8.51 -13.17 -2.89
CA HIS A 850 -7.13 -13.44 -2.52
C HIS A 850 -6.33 -12.13 -2.40
N ALA A 851 -6.46 -11.23 -3.38
CA ALA A 851 -5.77 -9.95 -3.36
C ALA A 851 -6.25 -9.05 -2.21
N VAL A 852 -7.55 -9.02 -1.90
CA VAL A 852 -8.07 -8.34 -0.71
C VAL A 852 -7.45 -8.92 0.57
N LEU A 853 -7.36 -10.24 0.71
CA LEU A 853 -6.79 -10.90 1.89
C LEU A 853 -5.33 -10.51 2.13
N LEU A 854 -4.55 -10.25 1.08
CA LEU A 854 -3.17 -9.74 1.20
C LEU A 854 -3.10 -8.33 1.82
N THR A 855 -4.17 -7.54 1.75
CA THR A 855 -4.21 -6.19 2.33
C THR A 855 -4.67 -6.18 3.78
N LEU A 856 -5.26 -7.28 4.27
CA LEU A 856 -5.72 -7.34 5.66
C LEU A 856 -4.53 -7.61 6.59
N PRO A 857 -4.51 -6.98 7.78
CA PRO A 857 -3.51 -7.30 8.78
C PRO A 857 -3.63 -8.79 9.12
N ARG A 858 -2.49 -9.49 9.12
CA ARG A 858 -2.39 -10.86 9.64
C ARG A 858 -2.50 -10.82 11.15
N GLU A 859 -3.68 -10.44 11.66
CA GLU A 859 -3.97 -10.54 13.07
C GLU A 859 -4.04 -12.02 13.43
N ALA A 860 -3.05 -12.50 14.17
CA ALA A 860 -3.18 -13.66 15.03
C ALA A 860 -4.06 -13.26 16.25
N GLY A 861 -5.33 -12.93 15.99
CA GLY A 861 -6.23 -12.36 16.98
C GLY A 861 -7.17 -13.40 17.59
N GLY A 862 -6.82 -13.91 18.78
CA GLY A 862 -7.76 -14.34 19.83
C GLY A 862 -8.27 -15.79 19.80
N ALA A 863 -8.04 -16.51 20.91
CA ALA A 863 -8.70 -17.72 21.47
C ALA A 863 -9.18 -18.86 20.54
N GLY A 864 -8.90 -18.80 19.24
CA GLY A 864 -9.05 -19.88 18.28
C GLY A 864 -7.73 -20.62 18.11
N LYS A 865 -7.81 -21.83 17.55
CA LYS A 865 -6.66 -22.64 17.21
C LYS A 865 -5.68 -21.82 16.36
N SER A 866 -4.38 -21.93 16.64
CA SER A 866 -3.37 -21.25 15.83
C SER A 866 -3.48 -21.71 14.37
N PRO A 867 -3.07 -20.90 13.36
CA PRO A 867 -3.06 -21.35 11.97
C PRO A 867 -2.31 -22.67 11.78
N GLN A 868 -1.29 -22.91 12.62
CA GLN A 868 -0.51 -24.14 12.64
C GLN A 868 -1.31 -25.32 13.22
N GLU A 869 -2.04 -25.12 14.32
CA GLU A 869 -2.96 -26.12 14.89
C GLU A 869 -4.11 -26.45 13.93
N VAL A 870 -4.66 -25.46 13.21
CA VAL A 870 -5.71 -25.69 12.19
C VAL A 870 -5.15 -26.50 11.02
N VAL A 871 -3.91 -26.22 10.59
CA VAL A 871 -3.24 -27.00 9.54
C VAL A 871 -2.92 -28.41 10.02
N GLU A 872 -2.48 -28.59 11.26
CA GLU A 872 -2.24 -29.90 11.87
C GLU A 872 -3.52 -30.72 11.99
N ASP A 873 -4.62 -30.12 12.46
CA ASP A 873 -5.93 -30.79 12.51
C ASP A 873 -6.41 -31.19 11.12
N LEU A 874 -6.27 -30.29 10.13
CA LEU A 874 -6.67 -30.54 8.75
C LEU A 874 -5.80 -31.64 8.12
N ALA A 875 -4.50 -31.61 8.36
CA ALA A 875 -3.57 -32.65 7.91
C ALA A 875 -3.92 -33.99 8.54
N GLN A 876 -4.25 -34.02 9.84
CA GLN A 876 -4.65 -35.23 10.54
C GLN A 876 -6.01 -35.76 10.06
N ASP A 877 -6.97 -34.89 9.78
CA ASP A 877 -8.27 -35.24 9.20
C ASP A 877 -8.12 -35.82 7.78
N ILE A 878 -7.34 -35.15 6.90
CA ILE A 878 -7.03 -35.63 5.55
C ILE A 878 -6.33 -36.99 5.63
N LEU A 879 -5.35 -37.14 6.53
CA LEU A 879 -4.61 -38.38 6.73
C LEU A 879 -5.53 -39.51 7.23
N SER A 880 -6.54 -39.20 8.05
CA SER A 880 -7.53 -40.17 8.50
C SER A 880 -8.50 -40.62 7.39
N LYS A 881 -8.71 -39.78 6.37
CA LYS A 881 -9.59 -40.03 5.21
C LYS A 881 -8.86 -40.73 4.07
N LEU A 882 -7.54 -40.84 4.11
CA LEU A 882 -6.76 -41.54 3.08
C LEU A 882 -6.98 -43.05 3.13
N PRO A 883 -7.15 -43.72 1.98
CA PRO A 883 -7.12 -45.17 1.91
C PRO A 883 -5.78 -45.73 2.39
N SER A 884 -5.80 -46.90 3.03
CA SER A 884 -4.58 -47.63 3.40
C SER A 884 -3.78 -48.02 2.16
N SER A 885 -2.44 -48.04 2.28
CA SER A 885 -1.55 -48.53 1.23
C SER A 885 -1.96 -49.93 0.74
N PHE A 886 -1.88 -50.15 -0.57
CA PHE A 886 -2.20 -51.44 -1.17
C PHE A 886 -1.14 -52.48 -0.80
N ASP A 887 -1.56 -53.70 -0.45
CA ASP A 887 -0.66 -54.83 -0.24
C ASP A 887 -0.12 -55.32 -1.60
N MET A 888 1.15 -54.99 -1.86
CA MET A 888 1.78 -55.34 -3.11
C MET A 888 1.98 -56.86 -3.26
N GLU A 889 2.11 -57.62 -2.17
CA GLU A 889 2.29 -59.08 -2.26
C GLU A 889 0.98 -59.79 -2.65
N GLU A 890 -0.16 -59.32 -2.15
CA GLU A 890 -1.47 -59.83 -2.53
C GLU A 890 -1.80 -59.49 -3.98
N VAL A 891 -1.55 -58.25 -4.39
CA VAL A 891 -1.71 -57.79 -5.79
C VAL A 891 -0.81 -58.58 -6.74
N MET A 892 0.42 -58.89 -6.32
CA MET A 892 1.36 -59.72 -7.11
C MET A 892 0.88 -61.15 -7.34
N LYS A 893 0.15 -61.72 -6.37
CA LYS A 893 -0.42 -63.06 -6.47
C LYS A 893 -1.69 -63.06 -7.33
N ALA A 894 -2.54 -62.05 -7.19
CA ALA A 894 -3.78 -61.91 -7.94
C ALA A 894 -3.56 -61.50 -9.41
N TYR A 895 -2.56 -60.66 -9.68
CA TYR A 895 -2.24 -60.12 -11.00
C TYR A 895 -0.76 -60.39 -11.35
N PRO A 896 -0.40 -61.64 -11.68
CA PRO A 896 0.96 -62.01 -12.02
C PRO A 896 1.40 -61.32 -13.31
N VAL A 897 2.69 -61.00 -13.40
CA VAL A 897 3.29 -60.44 -14.62
C VAL A 897 3.45 -61.57 -15.62
N LEU A 898 2.55 -61.58 -16.60
CA LEU A 898 2.53 -62.53 -17.71
C LEU A 898 2.80 -61.77 -19.01
N TYR A 899 3.48 -62.42 -19.95
CA TYR A 899 3.75 -61.85 -21.26
C TYR A 899 2.46 -61.51 -22.02
N GLU A 900 1.40 -62.29 -21.78
CA GLU A 900 0.09 -62.15 -22.43
C GLU A 900 -0.80 -61.06 -21.78
N GLU A 901 -0.45 -60.57 -20.58
CA GLU A 901 -1.24 -59.59 -19.83
C GLU A 901 -0.40 -58.40 -19.35
N SER A 902 -0.06 -57.50 -20.29
CA SER A 902 0.75 -56.31 -20.04
C SER A 902 0.14 -55.32 -19.04
N MET A 903 -1.19 -55.29 -18.91
CA MET A 903 -1.91 -54.42 -17.96
C MET A 903 -1.60 -54.74 -16.50
N ASN A 904 -1.28 -55.99 -16.15
CA ASN A 904 -0.88 -56.37 -14.79
C ASN A 904 0.44 -55.68 -14.41
N THR A 905 1.33 -55.46 -15.38
CA THR A 905 2.59 -54.73 -15.16
C THR A 905 2.33 -53.25 -14.92
N VAL A 906 1.43 -52.63 -15.68
CA VAL A 906 1.02 -51.23 -15.50
C VAL A 906 0.36 -51.03 -14.14
N LEU A 907 -0.60 -51.91 -13.78
CA LEU A 907 -1.28 -51.87 -12.49
C LEU A 907 -0.28 -51.94 -11.32
N ARG A 908 0.69 -52.86 -11.38
CA ARG A 908 1.73 -52.96 -10.35
C ARG A 908 2.57 -51.69 -10.26
N GLN A 909 2.95 -51.08 -11.38
CA GLN A 909 3.73 -49.84 -11.38
C GLN A 909 2.93 -48.66 -10.83
N GLU A 910 1.65 -48.54 -11.17
CA GLU A 910 0.77 -47.48 -10.66
C GLU A 910 0.49 -47.64 -9.16
N LEU A 911 0.30 -48.87 -8.66
CA LEU A 911 0.13 -49.12 -7.22
C LEU A 911 1.42 -48.86 -6.42
N ILE A 912 2.59 -49.20 -6.99
CA ILE A 912 3.89 -48.82 -6.39
C ILE A 912 4.03 -47.30 -6.32
N ARG A 913 3.65 -46.58 -7.38
CA ARG A 913 3.65 -45.11 -7.41
C ARG A 913 2.66 -44.54 -6.39
N PHE A 914 1.43 -45.06 -6.34
CA PHE A 914 0.41 -44.66 -5.37
C PHE A 914 0.89 -44.83 -3.94
N ASN A 915 1.43 -46.01 -3.59
CA ASN A 915 1.96 -46.28 -2.26
C ASN A 915 3.18 -45.41 -1.92
N ARG A 916 4.01 -45.07 -2.91
CA ARG A 916 5.20 -44.23 -2.71
C ARG A 916 4.86 -42.75 -2.55
N TYR A 917 3.93 -42.23 -3.34
CA TYR A 917 3.63 -40.80 -3.39
C TYR A 917 2.42 -40.39 -2.54
N GLY A 918 1.47 -41.29 -2.28
CA GLY A 918 0.28 -41.03 -1.46
C GLY A 918 0.61 -40.43 -0.09
N PRO A 919 1.53 -41.03 0.70
CA PRO A 919 1.96 -40.47 1.98
C PRO A 919 2.76 -39.15 1.86
N VAL A 920 3.45 -38.93 0.75
CA VAL A 920 4.31 -37.75 0.52
C VAL A 920 3.49 -36.50 0.17
N PHE A 921 2.30 -36.65 -0.42
CA PHE A 921 1.42 -35.52 -0.72
C PHE A 921 0.68 -34.94 0.50
N CYS A 922 0.77 -35.59 1.67
CA CYS A 922 0.10 -35.16 2.91
C CYS A 922 1.03 -34.51 3.94
N VAL A 923 2.35 -34.57 3.74
CA VAL A 923 3.37 -33.86 4.52
C VAL A 923 3.83 -32.65 3.72
#